data_AF-A0A3Q3KQ19-F1
#
_entry.id   AF-A0A3Q3KQ19-F1
#
_cell.length_a   1.000
_cell.length_b   1.000
_cell.length_c   1.000
_cell.angle_alpha   90.00
_cell.angle_beta   90.00
_cell.angle_gamma   90.00
#
_symmetry.space_group_name_H-M   'P 1'
#
loop_
_entity.id
_entity.type
_entity.pdbx_description
1 polymer ?
#
loop_
_entity_poly.entity_id
_entity_poly.type
_entity_poly.pdbx_seq_one_letter_code
_entity_poly.pdbx_strand_id
1 'polypeptide(L)'
;MSTTNRKKQGRDTAVQGTNDSSVVSKVSASAHGYFQDVFLQHFVCRVARRAPLINRGYYVRWRAVDHCVMRFLHITGNCPKRQILSLGAGFDSLYFRLHADGALDRAVVFEVEFPDVARRKAALITSNMTLKGMLDSHLPSHAGPVHVYSSQYCLLGLDVREESQLEKTLGAAGLDWAAPTLVLSEVVLTYMETQWSDAVISWVAKLLPQSLFVMYEQIHPGDPFGRIMQDHFLKLNSTLHALQQYPDTAAQRSRFLDKGWEQCVCLDMNDFYLGLVPEQERCTVESLEPFDEYEEWHQKCSHYFILTASRGSSMAQALLTHPPVLSFSPSWSPVALNVKTMPVCMEGLGMASTLMSPGQVLLTGGSSRGGRGPVTRLLLRGQDGWRSVSMEPPVDLSVRLYHTATSLPGGGVVVYGGRSSPLNSIKGLFKVTFDPSAPPGPLHSEGAVKLCAEQIVCTGAPPAPRWRHTAAAMRYQGKDFLFVFGGKNESEAVLGDGHFLCVDHHHWTEIPVEGAAPEPRHSHSACSYQGGAVVFGGLDRRGVPLGDTVVLRPTERGFCWERLEVQPPPVPRYSHSAHVTGGKLVVVGGVWLHSDGVPGVVVVSLTTCCSVEFSLDTTSVPWPLMLHSFCSELTDSAEPELLLMGGGGNCFSFGTHFNPRPLTVDLRPALA
;
A
#
# COMPACT_ATOMS: atom_id res chain seq x y z
N MET A 1 -34.85 -14.44 -26.51
CA MET A 1 -34.28 -13.70 -25.35
C MET A 1 -33.79 -12.34 -25.82
N SER A 2 -34.26 -11.24 -25.23
CA SER A 2 -33.87 -9.87 -25.65
C SER A 2 -32.39 -9.59 -25.37
N THR A 3 -31.82 -8.62 -26.09
CA THR A 3 -30.44 -8.14 -25.94
C THR A 3 -30.12 -7.64 -24.53
N THR A 4 -31.10 -7.11 -23.80
CA THR A 4 -30.98 -6.67 -22.40
C THR A 4 -30.75 -7.85 -21.44
N ASN A 5 -31.48 -8.96 -21.62
CA ASN A 5 -31.30 -10.16 -20.79
C ASN A 5 -29.95 -10.84 -21.03
N ARG A 6 -29.44 -10.83 -22.26
CA ARG A 6 -28.08 -11.34 -22.57
C ARG A 6 -26.98 -10.49 -21.92
N LYS A 7 -27.13 -9.16 -21.91
CA LYS A 7 -26.19 -8.25 -21.23
C LYS A 7 -26.20 -8.42 -19.71
N LYS A 8 -27.39 -8.58 -19.11
CA LYS A 8 -27.54 -8.87 -17.67
C LYS A 8 -26.86 -10.20 -17.30
N GLN A 9 -27.15 -11.26 -18.05
CA GLN A 9 -26.56 -12.58 -17.83
C GLN A 9 -25.02 -12.58 -17.98
N GLY A 10 -24.48 -11.85 -18.97
CA GLY A 10 -23.03 -11.70 -19.13
C GLY A 10 -22.35 -10.96 -17.97
N ARG A 11 -23.01 -9.96 -17.38
CA ARG A 11 -22.50 -9.23 -16.20
C ARG A 11 -22.54 -10.11 -14.94
N ASP A 12 -23.65 -10.82 -14.72
CA ASP A 12 -23.79 -11.73 -13.57
C ASP A 12 -22.74 -12.86 -13.64
N THR A 13 -22.44 -13.41 -14.82
CA THR A 13 -21.34 -14.39 -15.01
C THR A 13 -19.96 -13.81 -14.69
N ALA A 14 -19.70 -12.55 -15.06
CA ALA A 14 -18.42 -11.91 -14.75
C ALA A 14 -18.23 -11.71 -13.24
N VAL A 15 -19.29 -11.27 -12.54
CA VAL A 15 -19.31 -11.17 -11.07
C VAL A 15 -19.06 -12.53 -10.43
N GLN A 16 -19.68 -13.61 -10.92
CA GLN A 16 -19.40 -14.96 -10.42
C GLN A 16 -17.93 -15.40 -10.64
N GLY A 17 -17.24 -14.90 -11.67
CA GLY A 17 -15.83 -15.15 -11.89
C GLY A 17 -14.90 -14.55 -10.81
N THR A 18 -15.36 -13.53 -10.08
CA THR A 18 -14.59 -12.92 -8.98
C THR A 18 -14.40 -13.89 -7.81
N ASN A 19 -15.41 -14.74 -7.53
CA ASN A 19 -15.33 -15.81 -6.54
C ASN A 19 -14.13 -16.72 -6.79
N ASP A 20 -14.01 -17.21 -8.03
CA ASP A 20 -13.00 -18.20 -8.41
C ASP A 20 -11.57 -17.62 -8.28
N SER A 21 -11.40 -16.31 -8.50
CA SER A 21 -10.11 -15.62 -8.29
C SER A 21 -9.80 -15.37 -6.81
N SER A 22 -10.83 -15.02 -6.02
CA SER A 22 -10.72 -14.69 -4.60
C SER A 22 -10.31 -15.91 -3.76
N VAL A 23 -10.99 -17.04 -3.96
CA VAL A 23 -10.71 -18.28 -3.22
C VAL A 23 -9.29 -18.79 -3.46
N VAL A 24 -8.77 -18.69 -4.69
CA VAL A 24 -7.38 -19.09 -5.02
C VAL A 24 -6.38 -18.24 -4.24
N SER A 25 -6.69 -16.97 -4.01
CA SER A 25 -5.82 -16.07 -3.26
C SER A 25 -5.90 -16.33 -1.74
N LYS A 26 -7.08 -16.67 -1.21
CA LYS A 26 -7.23 -17.17 0.17
C LYS A 26 -6.43 -18.47 0.38
N VAL A 27 -6.51 -19.42 -0.56
CA VAL A 27 -5.74 -20.67 -0.53
C VAL A 27 -4.23 -20.40 -0.54
N SER A 28 -3.77 -19.49 -1.41
CA SER A 28 -2.35 -19.10 -1.45
C SER A 28 -1.87 -18.57 -0.10
N ALA A 29 -2.62 -17.66 0.52
CA ALA A 29 -2.27 -17.09 1.82
C ALA A 29 -2.25 -18.16 2.93
N SER A 30 -3.28 -19.01 3.00
CA SER A 30 -3.35 -20.12 3.97
C SER A 30 -2.17 -21.09 3.82
N ALA A 31 -1.84 -21.48 2.58
CA ALA A 31 -0.74 -22.40 2.29
C ALA A 31 0.66 -21.84 2.67
N HIS A 32 0.80 -20.52 2.78
CA HIS A 32 2.04 -19.86 3.22
C HIS A 32 2.00 -19.48 4.71
N GLY A 33 1.02 -19.98 5.47
CA GLY A 33 0.96 -19.83 6.92
C GLY A 33 0.44 -18.47 7.41
N TYR A 34 -0.13 -17.64 6.53
CA TYR A 34 -0.69 -16.35 6.95
C TYR A 34 -1.88 -16.53 7.90
N PHE A 35 -2.68 -17.57 7.69
CA PHE A 35 -3.74 -18.01 8.58
C PHE A 35 -3.99 -19.50 8.38
N GLN A 36 -4.64 -20.15 9.33
CA GLN A 36 -4.94 -21.57 9.26
C GLN A 36 -6.34 -21.79 8.70
N ASP A 37 -6.41 -22.34 7.49
CA ASP A 37 -7.66 -22.84 6.92
C ASP A 37 -7.35 -24.01 5.97
N VAL A 38 -7.55 -25.21 6.48
CA VAL A 38 -7.30 -26.48 5.77
C VAL A 38 -8.44 -26.86 4.82
N PHE A 39 -9.55 -26.12 4.83
CA PHE A 39 -10.77 -26.45 4.08
C PHE A 39 -10.81 -25.74 2.72
N LEU A 40 -10.25 -24.53 2.62
CA LEU A 40 -10.22 -23.75 1.37
C LEU A 40 -9.68 -24.53 0.17
N GLN A 41 -8.68 -25.39 0.37
CA GLN A 41 -8.08 -26.21 -0.69
C GLN A 41 -9.09 -27.14 -1.38
N HIS A 42 -10.20 -27.49 -0.71
CA HIS A 42 -11.25 -28.35 -1.25
C HIS A 42 -12.24 -27.61 -2.14
N PHE A 43 -12.16 -26.27 -2.19
CA PHE A 43 -13.03 -25.43 -3.03
C PHE A 43 -12.35 -24.87 -4.27
N VAL A 44 -11.10 -25.28 -4.56
CA VAL A 44 -10.36 -24.83 -5.74
C VAL A 44 -9.96 -25.99 -6.63
N CYS A 45 -10.09 -25.80 -7.94
CA CYS A 45 -9.60 -26.79 -8.91
C CYS A 45 -8.07 -26.78 -9.02
N ARG A 46 -7.43 -25.62 -8.82
CA ARG A 46 -5.99 -25.45 -8.95
C ARG A 46 -5.48 -24.49 -7.89
N VAL A 47 -4.50 -24.95 -7.11
CA VAL A 47 -3.71 -24.11 -6.21
C VAL A 47 -2.75 -23.28 -7.06
N ALA A 48 -2.72 -21.97 -6.85
CA ALA A 48 -1.77 -21.08 -7.48
C ALA A 48 -1.17 -20.13 -6.44
N ARG A 49 0.17 -20.03 -6.43
CA ARG A 49 0.87 -19.08 -5.58
C ARG A 49 0.57 -17.64 -6.03
N ARG A 50 0.35 -16.76 -5.06
CA ARG A 50 0.25 -15.31 -5.25
C ARG A 50 1.49 -14.60 -4.72
N ALA A 51 1.70 -13.36 -5.15
CA ALA A 51 2.77 -12.52 -4.64
C ALA A 51 2.57 -12.22 -3.14
N PRO A 52 3.65 -11.99 -2.36
CA PRO A 52 3.56 -11.70 -0.93
C PRO A 52 2.61 -10.55 -0.59
N LEU A 53 2.57 -9.49 -1.41
CA LEU A 53 1.62 -8.39 -1.28
C LEU A 53 0.15 -8.87 -1.28
N ILE A 54 -0.19 -9.77 -2.19
CA ILE A 54 -1.54 -10.35 -2.28
C ILE A 54 -1.83 -11.22 -1.06
N ASN A 55 -0.89 -12.07 -0.65
CA ASN A 55 -1.07 -12.92 0.53
C ASN A 55 -1.31 -12.08 1.80
N ARG A 56 -0.51 -11.01 2.04
CA ARG A 56 -0.73 -10.03 3.12
C ARG A 56 -2.09 -9.35 3.00
N GLY A 57 -2.48 -8.97 1.78
CA GLY A 57 -3.78 -8.38 1.50
C GLY A 57 -4.98 -9.28 1.86
N TYR A 58 -4.86 -10.58 1.58
CA TYR A 58 -5.88 -11.58 1.93
C TYR A 58 -5.82 -12.00 3.39
N TYR A 59 -4.64 -11.98 4.01
CA TYR A 59 -4.50 -12.13 5.46
C TYR A 59 -5.30 -11.08 6.21
N VAL A 60 -5.07 -9.78 5.94
CA VAL A 60 -5.74 -8.72 6.71
C VAL A 60 -7.25 -8.72 6.44
N ARG A 61 -7.67 -9.10 5.23
CA ARG A 61 -9.08 -9.34 4.89
C ARG A 61 -9.67 -10.46 5.76
N TRP A 62 -9.04 -11.63 5.78
CA TRP A 62 -9.47 -12.77 6.60
C TRP A 62 -9.49 -12.40 8.09
N ARG A 63 -8.41 -11.79 8.58
CA ARG A 63 -8.24 -11.44 10.00
C ARG A 63 -9.28 -10.44 10.48
N ALA A 64 -9.68 -9.48 9.65
CA ALA A 64 -10.70 -8.49 9.96
C ALA A 64 -12.10 -9.10 10.06
N VAL A 65 -12.47 -9.93 9.09
CA VAL A 65 -13.74 -10.67 9.14
C VAL A 65 -13.76 -11.61 10.34
N ASP A 66 -12.68 -12.37 10.55
CA ASP A 66 -12.56 -13.30 11.67
C ASP A 66 -12.63 -12.60 13.03
N HIS A 67 -11.97 -11.45 13.18
CA HIS A 67 -12.08 -10.62 14.39
C HIS A 67 -13.53 -10.29 14.72
N CYS A 68 -14.31 -9.84 13.73
CA CYS A 68 -15.72 -9.49 13.92
C CYS A 68 -16.59 -10.71 14.23
N VAL A 69 -16.37 -11.83 13.53
CA VAL A 69 -17.11 -13.08 13.76
C VAL A 69 -16.85 -13.63 15.15
N MET A 70 -15.59 -13.72 15.56
CA MET A 70 -15.22 -14.24 16.89
C MET A 70 -15.72 -13.33 18.01
N ARG A 71 -15.69 -12.00 17.81
CA ARG A 71 -16.27 -11.03 18.74
C ARG A 71 -17.78 -11.23 18.88
N PHE A 72 -18.51 -11.39 17.78
CA PHE A 72 -19.95 -11.68 17.82
C PHE A 72 -20.25 -12.99 18.55
N LEU A 73 -19.53 -14.06 18.24
CA LEU A 73 -19.71 -15.36 18.90
C LEU A 73 -19.43 -15.26 20.39
N HIS A 74 -18.40 -14.51 20.79
CA HIS A 74 -18.09 -14.27 22.20
C HIS A 74 -19.21 -13.53 22.94
N ILE A 75 -19.66 -12.38 22.40
CA ILE A 75 -20.70 -11.55 23.02
C ILE A 75 -22.04 -12.29 23.11
N THR A 76 -22.34 -13.16 22.15
CA THR A 76 -23.58 -13.95 22.10
C THR A 76 -23.49 -15.33 22.74
N GLY A 77 -22.38 -15.67 23.42
CA GLY A 77 -22.13 -17.02 23.93
C GLY A 77 -23.18 -17.56 24.92
N ASN A 78 -23.89 -16.66 25.61
CA ASN A 78 -24.96 -17.02 26.56
C ASN A 78 -26.36 -17.04 25.91
N CYS A 79 -26.48 -16.68 24.64
CA CYS A 79 -27.76 -16.67 23.94
C CYS A 79 -28.22 -18.12 23.67
N PRO A 80 -29.54 -18.39 23.76
CA PRO A 80 -30.07 -19.74 23.52
C PRO A 80 -29.91 -20.21 22.07
N LYS A 81 -29.87 -19.25 21.13
CA LYS A 81 -29.64 -19.46 19.69
C LYS A 81 -28.89 -18.24 19.15
N ARG A 82 -27.97 -18.47 18.22
CA ARG A 82 -27.21 -17.43 17.51
C ARG A 82 -27.03 -17.81 16.04
N GLN A 83 -26.91 -16.84 15.16
CA GLN A 83 -26.95 -17.07 13.72
C GLN A 83 -25.89 -16.26 12.98
N ILE A 84 -25.35 -16.85 11.91
CA ILE A 84 -24.51 -16.15 10.94
C ILE A 84 -25.21 -16.26 9.59
N LEU A 85 -25.50 -15.13 8.95
CA LEU A 85 -26.05 -15.03 7.61
C LEU A 85 -24.98 -14.42 6.69
N SER A 86 -24.32 -15.24 5.89
CA SER A 86 -23.32 -14.80 4.91
C SER A 86 -23.97 -14.56 3.55
N LEU A 87 -24.01 -13.31 3.12
CA LEU A 87 -24.53 -12.88 1.83
C LEU A 87 -23.40 -12.92 0.79
N GLY A 88 -23.59 -13.61 -0.32
CA GLY A 88 -22.55 -13.81 -1.34
C GLY A 88 -21.34 -14.57 -0.80
N ALA A 89 -21.59 -15.69 -0.10
CA ALA A 89 -20.55 -16.45 0.58
C ALA A 89 -19.50 -17.05 -0.35
N GLY A 90 -19.78 -17.14 -1.66
CA GLY A 90 -18.93 -17.79 -2.64
C GLY A 90 -18.46 -19.17 -2.17
N PHE A 91 -17.17 -19.43 -2.33
CA PHE A 91 -16.48 -20.63 -1.85
C PHE A 91 -15.77 -20.43 -0.52
N ASP A 92 -16.30 -19.55 0.34
CA ASP A 92 -15.80 -19.38 1.70
C ASP A 92 -15.97 -20.66 2.54
N SER A 93 -15.05 -20.86 3.48
CA SER A 93 -14.91 -22.05 4.33
C SER A 93 -15.28 -21.79 5.80
N LEU A 94 -15.80 -20.59 6.14
CA LEU A 94 -16.06 -20.13 7.51
C LEU A 94 -16.79 -21.17 8.36
N TYR A 95 -17.87 -21.76 7.85
CA TYR A 95 -18.61 -22.80 8.58
C TYR A 95 -17.71 -23.97 9.00
N PHE A 96 -16.94 -24.52 8.06
CA PHE A 96 -16.09 -25.68 8.31
C PHE A 96 -15.00 -25.34 9.32
N ARG A 97 -14.40 -24.15 9.23
CA ARG A 97 -13.40 -23.67 10.19
C ARG A 97 -13.98 -23.54 11.60
N LEU A 98 -15.12 -22.84 11.73
CA LEU A 98 -15.78 -22.67 13.03
C LEU A 98 -16.28 -23.99 13.62
N HIS A 99 -16.74 -24.93 12.80
CA HIS A 99 -17.10 -26.27 13.26
C HIS A 99 -15.85 -26.99 13.80
N ALA A 100 -14.77 -27.04 13.03
CA ALA A 100 -13.53 -27.69 13.47
C ALA A 100 -12.97 -27.11 14.78
N ASP A 101 -13.12 -25.79 14.97
CA ASP A 101 -12.69 -25.08 16.18
C ASP A 101 -13.66 -25.25 17.37
N GLY A 102 -14.80 -25.94 17.19
CA GLY A 102 -15.84 -26.08 18.21
C GLY A 102 -16.58 -24.78 18.54
N ALA A 103 -16.48 -23.77 17.68
CA ALA A 103 -16.98 -22.42 17.92
C ALA A 103 -18.49 -22.26 17.66
N LEU A 104 -19.15 -23.27 17.09
CA LEU A 104 -20.55 -23.24 16.66
C LEU A 104 -21.58 -23.65 17.72
N ASP A 105 -21.24 -23.72 19.02
CA ASP A 105 -22.23 -24.05 20.07
C ASP A 105 -23.50 -23.18 19.91
N ARG A 106 -24.68 -23.80 19.76
CA ARG A 106 -25.97 -23.11 19.54
C ARG A 106 -25.99 -22.12 18.36
N ALA A 107 -25.02 -22.19 17.46
CA ALA A 107 -24.88 -21.35 16.28
C ALA A 107 -25.33 -22.10 15.02
N VAL A 108 -26.00 -21.38 14.12
CA VAL A 108 -26.37 -21.88 12.78
C VAL A 108 -25.84 -20.91 11.73
N VAL A 109 -25.22 -21.44 10.69
CA VAL A 109 -24.67 -20.68 9.55
C VAL A 109 -25.58 -20.84 8.34
N PHE A 110 -26.04 -19.72 7.81
CA PHE A 110 -26.79 -19.61 6.57
C PHE A 110 -25.91 -18.91 5.54
N GLU A 111 -25.72 -19.53 4.38
CA GLU A 111 -25.02 -18.93 3.25
C GLU A 111 -25.98 -18.72 2.09
N VAL A 112 -25.93 -17.52 1.50
CA VAL A 112 -26.70 -17.17 0.30
C VAL A 112 -25.74 -16.90 -0.84
N GLU A 113 -25.99 -17.51 -1.99
CA GLU A 113 -25.20 -17.34 -3.20
C GLU A 113 -26.08 -17.42 -4.45
N PHE A 114 -25.57 -16.97 -5.59
CA PHE A 114 -26.27 -17.20 -6.86
C PHE A 114 -26.51 -18.71 -7.06
N PRO A 115 -27.65 -19.12 -7.64
CA PRO A 115 -28.00 -20.53 -7.80
C PRO A 115 -26.91 -21.39 -8.43
N ASP A 116 -26.17 -20.84 -9.40
CA ASP A 116 -25.07 -21.54 -10.06
C ASP A 116 -23.85 -21.74 -9.14
N VAL A 117 -23.47 -20.73 -8.35
CA VAL A 117 -22.36 -20.81 -7.40
C VAL A 117 -22.71 -21.75 -6.25
N ALA A 118 -23.90 -21.62 -5.68
CA ALA A 118 -24.40 -22.51 -4.62
C ALA A 118 -24.41 -23.98 -5.06
N ARG A 119 -24.87 -24.26 -6.29
CA ARG A 119 -24.83 -25.62 -6.86
C ARG A 119 -23.41 -26.17 -7.00
N ARG A 120 -22.46 -25.36 -7.47
CA ARG A 120 -21.05 -25.77 -7.57
C ARG A 120 -20.47 -26.06 -6.19
N LYS A 121 -20.71 -25.20 -5.20
CA LYS A 121 -20.26 -25.39 -3.82
C LYS A 121 -20.85 -26.66 -3.21
N ALA A 122 -22.16 -26.89 -3.38
CA ALA A 122 -22.83 -28.10 -2.91
C ALA A 122 -22.24 -29.38 -3.52
N ALA A 123 -21.91 -29.36 -4.82
CA ALA A 123 -21.26 -30.48 -5.48
C ALA A 123 -19.87 -30.78 -4.90
N LEU A 124 -19.08 -29.74 -4.62
CA LEU A 124 -17.76 -29.87 -3.98
C LEU A 124 -17.87 -30.42 -2.54
N ILE A 125 -18.82 -29.91 -1.75
CA ILE A 125 -19.10 -30.42 -0.39
C ILE A 125 -19.50 -31.90 -0.44
N THR A 126 -20.42 -32.25 -1.34
CA THR A 126 -20.98 -33.62 -1.42
C THR A 126 -19.96 -34.64 -1.91
N SER A 127 -19.05 -34.24 -2.80
CA SER A 127 -18.02 -35.12 -3.36
C SER A 127 -16.78 -35.25 -2.47
N ASN A 128 -16.59 -34.37 -1.49
CA ASN A 128 -15.46 -34.40 -0.57
C ASN A 128 -15.85 -35.04 0.78
N MET A 129 -15.24 -36.17 1.11
CA MET A 129 -15.57 -36.91 2.34
C MET A 129 -15.28 -36.14 3.62
N THR A 130 -14.25 -35.28 3.65
CA THR A 130 -13.92 -34.43 4.80
C THR A 130 -15.03 -33.41 5.04
N LEU A 131 -15.39 -32.63 4.01
CA LEU A 131 -16.43 -31.60 4.13
C LEU A 131 -17.80 -32.23 4.44
N LYS A 132 -18.16 -33.31 3.73
CA LYS A 132 -19.41 -34.03 3.95
C LYS A 132 -19.51 -34.62 5.36
N GLY A 133 -18.40 -35.15 5.89
CA GLY A 133 -18.34 -35.75 7.22
C GLY A 133 -18.57 -34.75 8.36
N MET A 134 -18.46 -33.45 8.08
CA MET A 134 -18.73 -32.37 9.04
C MET A 134 -20.19 -31.90 9.03
N LEU A 135 -21.06 -32.51 8.21
CA LEU A 135 -22.48 -32.20 8.18
C LEU A 135 -23.27 -33.35 8.82
N ASP A 136 -24.19 -33.01 9.73
CA ASP A 136 -25.08 -34.00 10.33
C ASP A 136 -25.97 -34.68 9.27
N SER A 137 -26.34 -35.93 9.52
CA SER A 137 -27.06 -36.81 8.59
C SER A 137 -28.54 -36.46 8.46
N HIS A 138 -28.83 -35.26 7.95
CA HIS A 138 -30.15 -34.83 7.53
C HIS A 138 -30.05 -34.17 6.15
N LEU A 139 -29.99 -35.00 5.10
CA LEU A 139 -30.17 -34.56 3.72
C LEU A 139 -31.62 -34.87 3.30
N PRO A 140 -32.61 -33.98 3.53
CA PRO A 140 -33.73 -33.97 2.62
C PRO A 140 -33.22 -33.42 1.28
N SER A 141 -33.31 -34.24 0.23
CA SER A 141 -33.28 -33.75 -1.15
C SER A 141 -34.51 -32.85 -1.33
N HIS A 142 -34.36 -31.56 -1.06
CA HIS A 142 -35.39 -30.59 -1.35
C HIS A 142 -35.21 -30.12 -2.80
N ALA A 143 -36.17 -30.45 -3.66
CA ALA A 143 -36.35 -29.70 -4.90
C ALA A 143 -36.62 -28.24 -4.53
N GLY A 144 -35.73 -27.31 -4.89
CA GLY A 144 -35.87 -25.91 -4.53
C GLY A 144 -34.55 -25.15 -4.43
N PRO A 145 -34.56 -23.96 -3.81
CA PRO A 145 -33.38 -23.08 -3.68
C PRO A 145 -32.41 -23.50 -2.56
N VAL A 146 -32.71 -24.51 -1.74
CA VAL A 146 -31.80 -24.99 -0.69
C VAL A 146 -30.95 -26.12 -1.24
N HIS A 147 -29.64 -25.91 -1.33
CA HIS A 147 -28.68 -26.85 -1.93
C HIS A 147 -27.98 -27.76 -0.93
N VAL A 148 -27.74 -27.27 0.30
CA VAL A 148 -27.17 -28.07 1.41
C VAL A 148 -27.95 -27.70 2.67
N TYR A 149 -28.26 -28.70 3.49
CA TYR A 149 -28.96 -28.53 4.75
C TYR A 149 -28.39 -29.48 5.81
N SER A 150 -28.25 -28.97 7.04
CA SER A 150 -27.88 -29.70 8.25
C SER A 150 -28.38 -28.92 9.47
N SER A 151 -28.14 -29.44 10.68
CA SER A 151 -28.53 -28.80 11.95
C SER A 151 -27.89 -27.42 12.15
N GLN A 152 -26.67 -27.21 11.66
CA GLN A 152 -25.85 -26.01 11.88
C GLN A 152 -25.41 -25.29 10.60
N TYR A 153 -25.74 -25.81 9.43
CA TYR A 153 -25.36 -25.22 8.13
C TYR A 153 -26.45 -25.35 7.07
N CYS A 154 -26.73 -24.24 6.38
CA CYS A 154 -27.65 -24.18 5.26
C CYS A 154 -27.06 -23.34 4.12
N LEU A 155 -27.06 -23.90 2.90
CA LEU A 155 -26.63 -23.21 1.68
C LEU A 155 -27.81 -22.98 0.75
N LEU A 156 -28.09 -21.71 0.45
CA LEU A 156 -29.20 -21.26 -0.38
C LEU A 156 -28.70 -20.64 -1.69
N GLY A 157 -29.30 -21.08 -2.80
CA GLY A 157 -29.09 -20.59 -4.16
C GLY A 157 -30.14 -19.57 -4.53
N LEU A 158 -29.92 -18.30 -4.16
CA LEU A 158 -30.85 -17.19 -4.33
C LEU A 158 -30.11 -15.92 -4.73
N ASP A 159 -30.78 -15.07 -5.51
CA ASP A 159 -30.29 -13.73 -5.78
C ASP A 159 -30.58 -12.83 -4.55
N VAL A 160 -29.54 -12.22 -3.97
CA VAL A 160 -29.65 -11.34 -2.80
C VAL A 160 -30.56 -10.13 -3.08
N ARG A 161 -30.79 -9.80 -4.35
CA ARG A 161 -31.71 -8.72 -4.79
C ARG A 161 -33.19 -9.10 -4.66
N GLU A 162 -33.52 -10.37 -4.48
CA GLU A 162 -34.91 -10.88 -4.43
C GLU A 162 -35.40 -11.05 -2.98
N GLU A 163 -35.57 -9.93 -2.28
CA GLU A 163 -35.92 -9.86 -0.84
C GLU A 163 -37.07 -10.78 -0.41
N SER A 164 -38.19 -10.75 -1.14
CA SER A 164 -39.37 -11.58 -0.81
C SER A 164 -39.09 -13.08 -0.89
N GLN A 165 -38.24 -13.52 -1.83
CA GLN A 165 -37.87 -14.92 -1.96
C GLN A 165 -36.86 -15.32 -0.88
N LEU A 166 -35.91 -14.44 -0.55
CA LEU A 166 -34.96 -14.65 0.54
C LEU A 166 -35.68 -14.81 1.87
N GLU A 167 -36.58 -13.90 2.21
CA GLU A 167 -37.34 -13.94 3.46
C GLU A 167 -38.11 -15.25 3.60
N LYS A 168 -38.89 -15.60 2.58
CA LYS A 168 -39.66 -16.86 2.57
C LYS A 168 -38.76 -18.08 2.73
N THR A 169 -37.64 -18.13 2.01
CA THR A 169 -36.78 -19.32 1.98
C THR A 169 -35.92 -19.44 3.23
N LEU A 170 -35.37 -18.34 3.74
CA LEU A 170 -34.61 -18.31 5.00
C LEU A 170 -35.51 -18.70 6.17
N GLY A 171 -36.73 -18.18 6.24
CA GLY A 171 -37.72 -18.58 7.25
C GLY A 171 -38.04 -20.08 7.16
N ALA A 172 -38.27 -20.60 5.94
CA ALA A 172 -38.50 -22.03 5.73
C ALA A 172 -37.28 -22.90 6.08
N ALA A 173 -36.06 -22.35 5.93
CA ALA A 173 -34.81 -23.01 6.30
C ALA A 173 -34.49 -22.93 7.81
N GLY A 174 -35.31 -22.23 8.61
CA GLY A 174 -35.18 -22.18 10.07
C GLY A 174 -34.38 -20.99 10.62
N LEU A 175 -34.16 -19.94 9.82
CA LEU A 175 -33.70 -18.65 10.32
C LEU A 175 -34.70 -18.14 11.36
N ASP A 176 -34.20 -17.70 12.51
CA ASP A 176 -35.04 -17.15 13.59
C ASP A 176 -34.85 -15.64 13.62
N TRP A 177 -35.87 -14.93 13.17
CA TRP A 177 -35.87 -13.47 13.04
C TRP A 177 -35.64 -12.73 14.36
N ALA A 178 -35.89 -13.35 15.51
CA ALA A 178 -35.67 -12.73 16.82
C ALA A 178 -34.28 -13.02 17.40
N ALA A 179 -33.57 -14.03 16.90
CA ALA A 179 -32.28 -14.44 17.44
C ALA A 179 -31.15 -13.46 17.04
N PRO A 180 -30.12 -13.28 17.90
CA PRO A 180 -28.92 -12.55 17.54
C PRO A 180 -28.30 -13.08 16.24
N THR A 181 -28.17 -12.20 15.25
CA THR A 181 -27.72 -12.58 13.90
C THR A 181 -26.57 -11.69 13.44
N LEU A 182 -25.42 -12.30 13.13
CA LEU A 182 -24.37 -11.64 12.38
C LEU A 182 -24.70 -11.74 10.90
N VAL A 183 -24.70 -10.62 10.18
CA VAL A 183 -24.84 -10.58 8.73
C VAL A 183 -23.49 -10.21 8.13
N LEU A 184 -22.97 -11.06 7.26
CA LEU A 184 -21.65 -10.88 6.64
C LEU A 184 -21.80 -10.57 5.15
N SER A 185 -21.13 -9.51 4.69
CA SER A 185 -20.95 -9.17 3.29
C SER A 185 -19.47 -8.87 3.01
N GLU A 186 -18.77 -9.79 2.35
CA GLU A 186 -17.33 -9.69 2.12
C GLU A 186 -17.02 -9.52 0.63
N VAL A 187 -16.99 -8.27 0.14
CA VAL A 187 -16.85 -7.89 -1.29
C VAL A 187 -17.99 -8.43 -2.13
N VAL A 188 -19.23 -7.99 -1.83
CA VAL A 188 -20.45 -8.55 -2.45
C VAL A 188 -21.39 -7.43 -2.91
N LEU A 189 -21.81 -6.58 -1.97
CA LEU A 189 -22.74 -5.48 -2.23
C LEU A 189 -22.15 -4.42 -3.17
N THR A 190 -20.83 -4.29 -3.22
CA THR A 190 -20.15 -3.39 -4.16
C THR A 190 -20.41 -3.72 -5.64
N TYR A 191 -20.77 -4.97 -5.98
CA TYR A 191 -20.97 -5.40 -7.38
C TYR A 191 -22.39 -5.14 -7.91
N MET A 192 -23.34 -4.79 -7.04
CA MET A 192 -24.70 -4.42 -7.45
C MET A 192 -24.89 -2.92 -7.42
N GLU A 193 -25.76 -2.40 -8.29
CA GLU A 193 -26.10 -0.98 -8.30
C GLU A 193 -26.55 -0.52 -6.92
N THR A 194 -26.16 0.70 -6.54
CA THR A 194 -26.26 1.20 -5.15
C THR A 194 -27.66 1.10 -4.56
N GLN A 195 -28.70 1.29 -5.38
CA GLN A 195 -30.09 1.14 -4.95
C GLN A 195 -30.42 -0.26 -4.42
N TRP A 196 -29.83 -1.31 -5.00
CA TRP A 196 -30.07 -2.70 -4.59
C TRP A 196 -29.29 -3.03 -3.33
N SER A 197 -28.03 -2.61 -3.23
CA SER A 197 -27.26 -2.83 -2.01
C SER A 197 -27.83 -2.06 -0.82
N ASP A 198 -28.33 -0.84 -1.05
CA ASP A 198 -29.06 -0.08 -0.03
C ASP A 198 -30.36 -0.74 0.42
N ALA A 199 -31.10 -1.33 -0.52
CA ALA A 199 -32.32 -2.06 -0.23
C ALA A 199 -32.02 -3.27 0.68
N VAL A 200 -30.98 -4.05 0.36
CA VAL A 200 -30.51 -5.16 1.19
C VAL A 200 -30.11 -4.71 2.59
N ILE A 201 -29.32 -3.63 2.72
CA ILE A 201 -28.91 -3.10 4.04
C ILE A 201 -30.12 -2.68 4.88
N SER A 202 -31.12 -2.03 4.25
CA SER A 202 -32.36 -1.60 4.91
C SER A 202 -33.25 -2.78 5.29
N TRP A 203 -33.35 -3.78 4.40
CA TRP A 203 -34.13 -4.99 4.59
C TRP A 203 -33.62 -5.78 5.81
N VAL A 204 -32.30 -5.98 5.90
CA VAL A 204 -31.67 -6.62 7.06
C VAL A 204 -31.98 -5.86 8.35
N ALA A 205 -31.77 -4.54 8.35
CA ALA A 205 -32.04 -3.71 9.53
C ALA A 205 -33.50 -3.79 9.98
N LYS A 206 -34.44 -3.87 9.03
CA LYS A 206 -35.88 -3.96 9.30
C LYS A 206 -36.28 -5.30 9.92
N LEU A 207 -35.72 -6.40 9.45
CA LEU A 207 -36.17 -7.75 9.83
C LEU A 207 -35.43 -8.35 11.04
N LEU A 208 -34.19 -7.92 11.31
CA LEU A 208 -33.35 -8.50 12.36
C LEU A 208 -33.10 -7.51 13.50
N PRO A 209 -33.91 -7.53 14.58
CA PRO A 209 -33.90 -6.54 15.65
C PRO A 209 -32.70 -6.65 16.60
N GLN A 210 -31.98 -7.76 16.59
CA GLN A 210 -30.71 -7.97 17.29
C GLN A 210 -29.69 -8.46 16.27
N SER A 211 -29.02 -7.53 15.61
CA SER A 211 -28.08 -7.88 14.54
C SER A 211 -26.80 -7.06 14.54
N LEU A 212 -25.76 -7.69 13.98
CA LEU A 212 -24.48 -7.05 13.66
C LEU A 212 -24.22 -7.25 12.17
N PHE A 213 -24.19 -6.17 11.40
CA PHE A 213 -23.70 -6.20 10.02
C PHE A 213 -22.19 -6.05 9.99
N VAL A 214 -21.51 -6.94 9.29
CA VAL A 214 -20.07 -6.88 9.02
C VAL A 214 -19.88 -6.73 7.51
N MET A 215 -19.20 -5.67 7.10
CA MET A 215 -18.94 -5.40 5.68
C MET A 215 -17.45 -5.14 5.43
N TYR A 216 -16.89 -5.84 4.45
CA TYR A 216 -15.52 -5.59 3.95
C TYR A 216 -15.58 -5.29 2.45
N GLU A 217 -15.32 -4.05 2.03
CA GLU A 217 -15.38 -3.63 0.62
C GLU A 217 -14.36 -2.52 0.32
N GLN A 218 -14.36 -2.02 -0.91
CA GLN A 218 -13.47 -0.98 -1.40
C GLN A 218 -13.95 0.43 -1.05
N ILE A 219 -13.00 1.37 -0.92
CA ILE A 219 -13.20 2.83 -0.76
C ILE A 219 -12.14 3.61 -1.58
N HIS A 220 -12.23 4.93 -1.54
CA HIS A 220 -11.35 5.94 -2.11
C HIS A 220 -11.17 5.83 -3.63
N PRO A 221 -12.22 6.09 -4.43
CA PRO A 221 -12.14 6.02 -5.89
C PRO A 221 -11.40 7.19 -6.56
N GLY A 222 -11.16 8.28 -5.82
CA GLY A 222 -10.72 9.55 -6.41
C GLY A 222 -9.23 9.63 -6.70
N ASP A 223 -8.41 8.92 -5.93
CA ASP A 223 -6.96 9.04 -5.95
C ASP A 223 -6.31 8.21 -7.09
N PRO A 224 -4.98 8.30 -7.30
CA PRO A 224 -4.28 7.54 -8.33
C PRO A 224 -4.49 6.03 -8.26
N PHE A 225 -4.45 5.42 -7.06
CA PHE A 225 -4.62 3.98 -6.89
C PHE A 225 -6.09 3.57 -7.09
N GLY A 226 -7.02 4.34 -6.53
CA GLY A 226 -8.47 4.16 -6.67
C GLY A 226 -8.95 4.21 -8.13
N ARG A 227 -8.35 5.07 -8.96
CA ARG A 227 -8.59 5.11 -10.41
C ARG A 227 -8.16 3.80 -11.08
N ILE A 228 -6.96 3.31 -10.78
CA ILE A 228 -6.43 2.05 -11.35
C ILE A 228 -7.29 0.86 -10.92
N MET A 229 -7.69 0.83 -9.65
CA MET A 229 -8.60 -0.18 -9.12
C MET A 229 -9.93 -0.18 -9.87
N GLN A 230 -10.57 0.98 -10.04
CA GLN A 230 -11.83 1.08 -10.79
C GLN A 230 -11.68 0.65 -12.24
N ASP A 231 -10.61 1.08 -12.92
CA ASP A 231 -10.35 0.69 -14.30
C ASP A 231 -10.17 -0.83 -14.45
N HIS A 232 -9.52 -1.48 -13.48
CA HIS A 232 -9.38 -2.93 -13.44
C HIS A 232 -10.75 -3.62 -13.36
N PHE A 233 -11.60 -3.24 -12.41
CA PHE A 233 -12.92 -3.84 -12.24
C PHE A 233 -13.86 -3.54 -13.42
N LEU A 234 -13.72 -2.37 -14.04
CA LEU A 234 -14.44 -2.02 -15.26
C LEU A 234 -14.05 -2.94 -16.42
N LYS A 235 -12.75 -3.21 -16.62
CA LYS A 235 -12.25 -4.15 -17.65
C LYS A 235 -12.73 -5.58 -17.42
N LEU A 236 -12.97 -5.97 -16.16
CA LEU A 236 -13.54 -7.26 -15.79
C LEU A 236 -15.07 -7.31 -15.88
N ASN A 237 -15.74 -6.26 -16.37
CA ASN A 237 -17.21 -6.13 -16.38
C ASN A 237 -17.86 -6.30 -15.00
N SER A 238 -17.13 -5.93 -13.94
CA SER A 238 -17.51 -6.11 -12.52
C SER A 238 -17.42 -4.77 -11.78
N THR A 239 -18.09 -3.74 -12.31
CA THR A 239 -18.05 -2.36 -11.80
C THR A 239 -18.33 -2.28 -10.29
N LEU A 240 -17.54 -1.45 -9.59
CA LEU A 240 -17.75 -1.14 -8.17
C LEU A 240 -18.74 0.04 -8.07
N HIS A 241 -20.00 -0.26 -7.80
CA HIS A 241 -21.09 0.71 -7.91
C HIS A 241 -21.18 1.67 -6.72
N ALA A 242 -20.99 1.16 -5.50
CA ALA A 242 -21.18 1.93 -4.27
C ALA A 242 -20.22 3.12 -4.15
N LEU A 243 -19.02 3.03 -4.74
CA LEU A 243 -17.96 4.05 -4.64
C LEU A 243 -18.38 5.45 -5.11
N GLN A 244 -19.33 5.56 -6.02
CA GLN A 244 -19.80 6.87 -6.50
C GLN A 244 -20.58 7.66 -5.44
N GLN A 245 -21.31 6.96 -4.58
CA GLN A 245 -22.16 7.57 -3.55
C GLN A 245 -21.53 7.49 -2.16
N TYR A 246 -20.75 6.43 -1.92
CA TYR A 246 -20.13 6.11 -0.63
C TYR A 246 -18.62 5.91 -0.82
N PRO A 247 -17.87 7.00 -1.09
CA PRO A 247 -16.48 6.91 -1.48
C PRO A 247 -15.53 6.62 -0.32
N ASP A 248 -15.89 6.89 0.93
CA ASP A 248 -14.98 6.83 2.08
C ASP A 248 -15.66 6.22 3.32
N THR A 249 -14.89 6.07 4.40
CA THR A 249 -15.37 5.48 5.66
C THR A 249 -16.50 6.28 6.30
N ALA A 250 -16.48 7.60 6.20
CA ALA A 250 -17.52 8.47 6.75
C ALA A 250 -18.84 8.32 5.97
N ALA A 251 -18.78 8.28 4.64
CA ALA A 251 -19.93 8.07 3.77
C ALA A 251 -20.54 6.66 3.97
N GLN A 252 -19.71 5.62 4.12
CA GLN A 252 -20.19 4.27 4.46
C GLN A 252 -20.83 4.21 5.86
N ARG A 253 -20.31 4.95 6.83
CA ARG A 253 -20.94 5.06 8.15
C ARG A 253 -22.32 5.72 8.07
N SER A 254 -22.40 6.87 7.41
CA SER A 254 -23.67 7.58 7.19
C SER A 254 -24.68 6.71 6.45
N ARG A 255 -24.24 5.97 5.43
CA ARG A 255 -25.06 4.99 4.70
C ARG A 255 -25.79 4.04 5.64
N PHE A 256 -25.09 3.40 6.58
CA PHE A 256 -25.73 2.42 7.46
C PHE A 256 -26.73 3.08 8.42
N LEU A 257 -26.37 4.23 8.98
CA LEU A 257 -27.25 4.98 9.89
C LEU A 257 -28.55 5.40 9.16
N ASP A 258 -28.43 5.92 7.94
CA ASP A 258 -29.57 6.32 7.10
C ASP A 258 -30.46 5.14 6.70
N LYS A 259 -29.89 3.92 6.61
CA LYS A 259 -30.62 2.68 6.28
C LYS A 259 -31.16 1.95 7.51
N GLY A 260 -31.21 2.62 8.66
CA GLY A 260 -31.92 2.14 9.85
C GLY A 260 -31.05 1.35 10.84
N TRP A 261 -29.73 1.41 10.73
CA TRP A 261 -28.82 0.90 11.77
C TRP A 261 -28.62 1.92 12.88
N GLU A 262 -28.47 1.47 14.12
CA GLU A 262 -28.46 2.37 15.30
C GLU A 262 -27.06 2.93 15.58
N GLN A 263 -26.03 2.11 15.39
CA GLN A 263 -24.63 2.48 15.57
C GLN A 263 -23.79 1.84 14.47
N CYS A 264 -22.73 2.52 14.06
CA CYS A 264 -21.85 2.07 12.99
C CYS A 264 -20.43 2.59 13.21
N VAL A 265 -19.47 1.68 13.07
CA VAL A 265 -18.03 1.94 13.12
C VAL A 265 -17.42 1.41 11.83
N CYS A 266 -16.62 2.23 11.17
CA CYS A 266 -15.95 1.92 9.91
C CYS A 266 -14.48 2.30 10.02
N LEU A 267 -13.58 1.36 9.73
CA LEU A 267 -12.14 1.54 9.75
C LEU A 267 -11.59 1.19 8.37
N ASP A 268 -10.65 1.97 7.84
CA ASP A 268 -9.84 1.47 6.75
C ASP A 268 -8.93 0.32 7.24
N MET A 269 -8.30 -0.40 6.31
CA MET A 269 -7.49 -1.55 6.72
C MET A 269 -6.14 -1.17 7.34
N ASN A 270 -5.65 0.06 7.20
CA ASN A 270 -4.46 0.51 7.94
C ASN A 270 -4.80 0.70 9.41
N ASP A 271 -5.91 1.39 9.71
CA ASP A 271 -6.39 1.59 11.07
C ASP A 271 -6.70 0.25 11.75
N PHE A 272 -7.35 -0.68 11.04
CA PHE A 272 -7.58 -2.02 11.54
C PHE A 272 -6.25 -2.77 11.80
N TYR A 273 -5.34 -2.80 10.82
CA TYR A 273 -4.11 -3.57 10.92
C TYR A 273 -3.19 -3.03 12.01
N LEU A 274 -2.88 -1.73 12.00
CA LEU A 274 -1.96 -1.12 12.96
C LEU A 274 -2.58 -0.96 14.35
N GLY A 275 -3.92 -0.78 14.43
CA GLY A 275 -4.62 -0.48 15.67
C GLY A 275 -5.19 -1.69 16.40
N LEU A 276 -5.68 -2.72 15.70
CA LEU A 276 -6.40 -3.84 16.30
C LEU A 276 -5.70 -5.20 16.16
N VAL A 277 -4.74 -5.35 15.23
CA VAL A 277 -3.93 -6.57 15.14
C VAL A 277 -2.73 -6.47 16.09
N PRO A 278 -2.55 -7.43 17.03
CA PRO A 278 -1.44 -7.41 17.96
C PRO A 278 -0.08 -7.31 17.25
N GLU A 279 0.84 -6.50 17.80
CA GLU A 279 2.16 -6.28 17.20
C GLU A 279 2.93 -7.59 16.99
N GLN A 280 2.87 -8.52 17.94
CA GLN A 280 3.52 -9.83 17.81
C GLN A 280 2.97 -10.65 16.63
N GLU A 281 1.66 -10.57 16.38
CA GLU A 281 1.00 -11.25 15.26
C GLU A 281 1.46 -10.60 13.94
N ARG A 282 1.50 -9.26 13.88
CA ARG A 282 2.04 -8.51 12.72
C ARG A 282 3.48 -8.88 12.42
N CYS A 283 4.37 -8.88 13.42
CA CYS A 283 5.77 -9.27 13.24
C CYS A 283 5.91 -10.70 12.68
N THR A 284 5.07 -11.63 13.16
CA THR A 284 5.07 -13.01 12.68
C THR A 284 4.66 -13.06 11.21
N VAL A 285 3.53 -12.45 10.86
CA VAL A 285 2.99 -12.43 9.49
C VAL A 285 3.94 -11.73 8.51
N GLU A 286 4.55 -10.64 8.94
CA GLU A 286 5.49 -9.87 8.11
C GLU A 286 6.81 -10.61 7.86
N SER A 287 7.13 -11.62 8.67
CA SER A 287 8.33 -12.45 8.52
C SER A 287 8.15 -13.68 7.62
N LEU A 288 6.90 -14.04 7.25
CA LEU A 288 6.59 -15.27 6.50
C LEU A 288 7.22 -15.30 5.10
N GLU A 289 7.27 -14.15 4.43
CA GLU A 289 7.81 -14.03 3.07
C GLU A 289 8.64 -12.75 2.93
N PRO A 290 9.70 -12.77 2.10
CA PRO A 290 10.44 -11.56 1.75
C PRO A 290 9.54 -10.51 1.11
N PHE A 291 9.66 -9.26 1.57
CA PHE A 291 8.72 -8.20 1.20
C PHE A 291 9.38 -6.83 1.00
N ASP A 292 8.95 -6.14 -0.06
CA ASP A 292 9.48 -4.85 -0.50
C ASP A 292 8.46 -3.86 -1.10
N GLU A 293 7.19 -4.24 -1.20
CA GLU A 293 6.09 -3.49 -1.83
C GLU A 293 5.28 -2.69 -0.77
N TYR A 294 5.98 -1.92 0.08
CA TYR A 294 5.39 -1.23 1.23
C TYR A 294 4.38 -0.17 0.84
N GLU A 295 4.68 0.61 -0.20
CA GLU A 295 3.81 1.63 -0.78
C GLU A 295 2.48 1.02 -1.18
N GLU A 296 2.53 -0.08 -1.94
CA GLU A 296 1.35 -0.77 -2.43
C GLU A 296 0.56 -1.46 -1.30
N TRP A 297 1.25 -1.91 -0.24
CA TRP A 297 0.59 -2.47 0.95
C TRP A 297 -0.28 -1.44 1.65
N HIS A 298 0.28 -0.26 1.97
CA HIS A 298 -0.49 0.79 2.64
C HIS A 298 -1.55 1.38 1.71
N GLN A 299 -1.27 1.57 0.42
CA GLN A 299 -2.29 1.99 -0.55
C GLN A 299 -3.43 0.97 -0.63
N LYS A 300 -3.15 -0.33 -0.74
CA LYS A 300 -4.20 -1.36 -0.70
C LYS A 300 -5.01 -1.23 0.58
N CYS A 301 -4.37 -1.00 1.72
CA CYS A 301 -5.08 -0.91 2.99
C CYS A 301 -5.93 0.35 3.13
N SER A 302 -5.52 1.48 2.53
CA SER A 302 -6.32 2.71 2.46
C SER A 302 -7.53 2.60 1.52
N HIS A 303 -7.57 1.59 0.66
CA HIS A 303 -8.61 1.40 -0.37
C HIS A 303 -9.59 0.28 -0.06
N TYR A 304 -9.48 -0.31 1.13
CA TYR A 304 -10.44 -1.27 1.65
C TYR A 304 -10.80 -0.87 3.08
N PHE A 305 -11.98 -1.25 3.52
CA PHE A 305 -12.44 -1.01 4.88
C PHE A 305 -13.06 -2.25 5.48
N ILE A 306 -13.17 -2.25 6.81
CA ILE A 306 -14.02 -3.14 7.59
C ILE A 306 -15.02 -2.28 8.39
N LEU A 307 -16.29 -2.63 8.29
CA LEU A 307 -17.38 -1.93 8.95
C LEU A 307 -18.17 -2.89 9.82
N THR A 308 -18.53 -2.43 11.01
CA THR A 308 -19.53 -3.06 11.88
C THR A 308 -20.66 -2.09 12.14
N ALA A 309 -21.90 -2.50 11.87
CA ALA A 309 -23.10 -1.77 12.25
C ALA A 309 -23.98 -2.63 13.15
N SER A 310 -24.54 -2.07 14.20
CA SER A 310 -25.36 -2.80 15.16
C SER A 310 -26.80 -2.29 15.18
N ARG A 311 -27.73 -3.23 15.38
CA ARG A 311 -29.10 -2.97 15.76
C ARG A 311 -29.42 -3.75 17.03
N GLY A 312 -30.02 -3.08 18.00
CA GLY A 312 -30.29 -3.64 19.31
C GLY A 312 -29.15 -3.37 20.29
N SER A 313 -29.50 -2.97 21.51
CA SER A 313 -28.56 -2.54 22.54
C SER A 313 -27.51 -3.60 22.92
N SER A 314 -27.85 -4.89 22.83
CA SER A 314 -26.89 -5.97 23.12
C SER A 314 -25.78 -6.06 22.07
N MET A 315 -26.08 -5.75 20.80
CA MET A 315 -25.16 -5.90 19.68
C MET A 315 -24.17 -4.74 19.56
N ALA A 316 -24.44 -3.60 20.18
CA ALA A 316 -23.51 -2.47 20.26
C ALA A 316 -22.14 -2.89 20.85
N GLN A 317 -22.11 -3.88 21.75
CA GLN A 317 -20.87 -4.38 22.36
C GLN A 317 -19.97 -5.13 21.36
N ALA A 318 -20.55 -5.65 20.28
CA ALA A 318 -19.85 -6.39 19.24
C ALA A 318 -19.26 -5.49 18.13
N LEU A 319 -19.46 -4.16 18.19
CA LEU A 319 -18.85 -3.21 17.26
C LEU A 319 -17.32 -3.21 17.37
N LEU A 320 -16.67 -2.86 16.26
CA LEU A 320 -15.27 -2.49 16.22
C LEU A 320 -15.00 -1.31 17.15
N THR A 321 -13.79 -1.26 17.68
CA THR A 321 -13.30 -0.13 18.49
C THR A 321 -12.41 0.75 17.64
N HIS A 322 -12.56 2.07 17.76
CA HIS A 322 -11.59 2.99 17.17
C HIS A 322 -10.25 2.87 17.91
N PRO A 323 -9.15 2.55 17.21
CA PRO A 323 -7.84 2.59 17.83
C PRO A 323 -7.47 4.05 18.20
N PRO A 324 -6.62 4.26 19.21
CA PRO A 324 -6.08 5.58 19.51
C PRO A 324 -5.13 6.00 18.39
N VAL A 325 -5.66 6.60 17.32
CA VAL A 325 -4.87 7.12 16.20
C VAL A 325 -4.61 8.60 16.44
N LEU A 326 -3.35 9.03 16.28
CA LEU A 326 -3.03 10.44 16.16
C LEU A 326 -3.52 10.91 14.78
N SER A 327 -4.65 11.62 14.76
CA SER A 327 -5.11 12.27 13.53
C SER A 327 -4.15 13.42 13.19
N PHE A 328 -3.37 13.28 12.13
CA PHE A 328 -2.55 14.37 11.59
C PHE A 328 -3.32 15.07 10.48
N SER A 329 -3.62 16.35 10.68
CA SER A 329 -4.16 17.20 9.62
C SER A 329 -3.05 18.09 9.08
N PRO A 330 -2.75 18.04 7.77
CA PRO A 330 -1.79 18.94 7.17
C PRO A 330 -2.22 20.39 7.36
N SER A 331 -1.26 21.26 7.68
CA SER A 331 -1.46 22.71 7.64
C SER A 331 -1.38 23.20 6.20
N TRP A 332 -2.51 23.14 5.50
CA TRP A 332 -2.58 23.48 4.08
C TRP A 332 -2.41 24.98 3.81
N SER A 333 -1.55 25.27 2.85
CA SER A 333 -1.54 26.53 2.11
C SER A 333 -2.78 26.60 1.21
N PRO A 334 -3.41 27.78 1.06
CA PRO A 334 -4.46 27.98 0.06
C PRO A 334 -3.92 27.97 -1.38
N VAL A 335 -2.60 28.01 -1.57
CA VAL A 335 -1.94 28.04 -2.88
C VAL A 335 -1.56 26.63 -3.30
N ALA A 336 -2.05 26.20 -4.47
CA ALA A 336 -1.57 24.99 -5.15
C ALA A 336 -0.33 25.33 -5.99
N LEU A 337 0.68 24.45 -5.96
CA LEU A 337 1.88 24.62 -6.77
C LEU A 337 1.63 24.17 -8.21
N ASN A 338 2.05 25.00 -9.16
CA ASN A 338 1.89 24.71 -10.57
C ASN A 338 2.79 23.53 -10.97
N VAL A 339 2.21 22.54 -11.66
CA VAL A 339 2.94 21.38 -12.17
C VAL A 339 2.86 21.34 -13.70
N LYS A 340 4.00 21.10 -14.35
CA LYS A 340 4.09 21.01 -15.81
C LYS A 340 4.67 19.67 -16.24
N THR A 341 4.14 19.14 -17.32
CA THR A 341 4.66 17.91 -17.93
C THR A 341 5.84 18.23 -18.83
N MET A 342 6.92 17.48 -18.70
CA MET A 342 8.06 17.60 -19.60
C MET A 342 7.86 16.77 -20.87
N PRO A 343 8.36 17.23 -22.03
CA PRO A 343 8.28 16.51 -23.30
C PRO A 343 9.32 15.36 -23.39
N VAL A 344 9.57 14.66 -22.28
CA VAL A 344 10.52 13.55 -22.18
C VAL A 344 9.76 12.31 -21.70
N CYS A 345 9.97 11.17 -22.35
CA CYS A 345 9.45 9.90 -21.86
C CYS A 345 10.47 9.28 -20.90
N MET A 346 10.09 9.14 -19.62
CA MET A 346 10.92 8.51 -18.62
C MET A 346 10.04 7.90 -17.55
N GLU A 347 9.93 6.58 -17.63
CA GLU A 347 9.30 5.75 -16.61
C GLU A 347 10.36 4.97 -15.83
N GLY A 348 10.06 4.72 -14.56
CA GLY A 348 10.85 3.85 -13.71
C GLY A 348 10.46 3.98 -12.25
N LEU A 349 10.62 2.91 -11.49
CA LEU A 349 10.45 2.89 -10.03
C LEU A 349 11.72 2.43 -9.34
N GLY A 350 11.95 2.94 -8.13
CA GLY A 350 13.11 2.59 -7.30
C GLY A 350 14.45 2.94 -7.93
N MET A 351 14.48 3.98 -8.78
CA MET A 351 15.71 4.56 -9.32
C MET A 351 16.42 5.40 -8.25
N ALA A 352 17.66 5.80 -8.53
CA ALA A 352 18.32 6.89 -7.81
C ALA A 352 18.71 8.00 -8.79
N SER A 353 18.60 9.26 -8.35
CA SER A 353 19.03 10.42 -9.10
C SER A 353 20.00 11.29 -8.30
N THR A 354 20.76 12.11 -9.02
CA THR A 354 21.47 13.26 -8.43
C THR A 354 21.73 14.30 -9.51
N LEU A 355 21.73 15.58 -9.13
CA LEU A 355 22.29 16.65 -9.96
C LEU A 355 23.82 16.49 -10.07
N MET A 356 24.35 16.43 -11.30
CA MET A 356 25.79 16.38 -11.56
C MET A 356 26.38 17.78 -11.73
N SER A 357 25.68 18.61 -12.48
CA SER A 357 26.01 20.00 -12.76
C SER A 357 24.72 20.73 -13.19
N PRO A 358 24.71 22.07 -13.27
CA PRO A 358 23.51 22.81 -13.66
C PRO A 358 22.95 22.30 -14.99
N GLY A 359 21.70 21.84 -14.98
CA GLY A 359 21.02 21.29 -16.16
C GLY A 359 21.40 19.85 -16.53
N GLN A 360 22.15 19.12 -15.69
CA GLN A 360 22.52 17.72 -15.93
C GLN A 360 22.15 16.84 -14.73
N VAL A 361 21.22 15.91 -14.95
CA VAL A 361 20.73 14.99 -13.92
C VAL A 361 21.07 13.55 -14.30
N LEU A 362 21.80 12.86 -13.43
CA LEU A 362 22.08 11.44 -13.57
C LEU A 362 20.95 10.64 -12.95
N LEU A 363 20.49 9.59 -13.65
CA LEU A 363 19.62 8.55 -13.10
C LEU A 363 20.25 7.19 -13.30
N THR A 364 20.12 6.33 -12.29
CA THR A 364 20.68 4.97 -12.33
C THR A 364 19.69 3.93 -11.82
N GLY A 365 19.73 2.76 -12.45
CA GLY A 365 19.01 1.55 -12.03
C GLY A 365 17.49 1.66 -12.15
N GLY A 366 16.79 1.01 -11.21
CA GLY A 366 15.33 0.96 -11.15
C GLY A 366 14.71 -0.17 -11.97
N SER A 367 13.38 -0.14 -12.06
CA SER A 367 12.57 -1.04 -12.87
C SER A 367 11.60 -0.26 -13.74
N SER A 368 11.43 -0.67 -14.98
CA SER A 368 10.49 -0.09 -15.95
C SER A 368 9.64 -1.19 -16.62
N ARG A 369 8.83 -0.86 -17.64
CA ARG A 369 8.11 -1.89 -18.41
C ARG A 369 9.04 -2.88 -19.11
N GLY A 370 10.27 -2.45 -19.45
CA GLY A 370 11.31 -3.32 -19.99
C GLY A 370 11.92 -4.28 -18.96
N GLY A 371 11.46 -4.26 -17.71
CA GLY A 371 12.00 -5.03 -16.60
C GLY A 371 13.03 -4.24 -15.79
N ARG A 372 13.80 -4.99 -14.99
CA ARG A 372 14.88 -4.47 -14.15
C ARG A 372 16.17 -4.47 -14.96
N GLY A 373 16.94 -3.38 -14.89
CA GLY A 373 18.19 -3.27 -15.64
C GLY A 373 19.18 -2.29 -14.99
N PRO A 374 20.48 -2.38 -15.31
CA PRO A 374 21.51 -1.46 -14.84
C PRO A 374 21.47 -0.11 -15.60
N VAL A 375 20.29 0.30 -16.09
CA VAL A 375 20.16 1.41 -17.03
C VAL A 375 20.64 2.70 -16.38
N THR A 376 21.53 3.41 -17.07
CA THR A 376 21.98 4.74 -16.70
C THR A 376 21.42 5.74 -17.71
N ARG A 377 20.80 6.80 -17.23
CA ARG A 377 20.23 7.87 -18.07
C ARG A 377 20.76 9.20 -17.62
N LEU A 378 21.00 10.08 -18.59
CA LEU A 378 21.35 11.46 -18.36
C LEU A 378 20.23 12.35 -18.89
N LEU A 379 19.66 13.17 -18.01
CA LEU A 379 18.73 14.23 -18.36
C LEU A 379 19.53 15.52 -18.56
N LEU A 380 19.45 16.08 -19.76
CA LEU A 380 20.20 17.27 -20.19
C LEU A 380 19.23 18.40 -20.53
N ARG A 381 19.47 19.58 -19.97
CA ARG A 381 18.75 20.82 -20.30
C ARG A 381 19.46 21.53 -21.46
N GLY A 382 18.82 21.59 -22.62
CA GLY A 382 19.27 22.34 -23.80
C GLY A 382 18.44 23.61 -24.03
N GLN A 383 18.67 24.28 -25.16
CA GLN A 383 17.91 25.48 -25.56
C GLN A 383 16.42 25.18 -25.79
N ASP A 384 16.12 24.01 -26.36
CA ASP A 384 14.75 23.56 -26.67
C ASP A 384 14.07 22.83 -25.48
N GLY A 385 14.69 22.86 -24.29
CA GLY A 385 14.21 22.18 -23.09
C GLY A 385 15.00 20.91 -22.75
N TRP A 386 14.38 20.02 -21.98
CA TRP A 386 15.03 18.81 -21.48
C TRP A 386 15.01 17.66 -22.50
N ARG A 387 16.10 16.91 -22.57
CA ARG A 387 16.23 15.66 -23.33
C ARG A 387 16.84 14.55 -22.47
N SER A 388 16.47 13.30 -22.74
CA SER A 388 17.04 12.13 -22.07
C SER A 388 17.99 11.40 -23.02
N VAL A 389 19.16 11.02 -22.50
CA VAL A 389 20.16 10.20 -23.20
C VAL A 389 20.38 8.94 -22.39
N SER A 390 20.14 7.77 -23.00
CA SER A 390 20.51 6.48 -22.40
C SER A 390 22.00 6.25 -22.59
N MET A 391 22.66 5.74 -21.57
CA MET A 391 24.09 5.48 -21.59
C MET A 391 24.37 4.05 -21.15
N GLU A 392 25.30 3.40 -21.84
CA GLU A 392 25.92 2.17 -21.37
C GLU A 392 27.18 2.57 -20.59
N PRO A 393 27.19 2.49 -19.26
CA PRO A 393 28.40 2.78 -18.49
C PRO A 393 29.48 1.75 -18.87
N PRO A 394 30.76 2.13 -18.90
CA PRO A 394 31.87 1.21 -19.20
C PRO A 394 32.02 0.08 -18.17
N VAL A 395 31.38 0.21 -17.00
CA VAL A 395 31.31 -0.80 -15.94
C VAL A 395 29.85 -1.11 -15.65
N ASP A 396 29.51 -2.39 -15.58
CA ASP A 396 28.17 -2.85 -15.21
C ASP A 396 27.87 -2.46 -13.76
N LEU A 397 26.94 -1.52 -13.59
CA LEU A 397 26.44 -1.13 -12.27
C LEU A 397 25.55 -2.22 -11.65
N SER A 398 25.29 -3.34 -12.33
CA SER A 398 24.38 -4.41 -11.94
C SER A 398 22.93 -3.93 -11.78
N VAL A 399 22.00 -4.88 -11.83
CA VAL A 399 20.58 -4.60 -11.58
C VAL A 399 20.38 -4.14 -10.14
N ARG A 400 19.99 -2.88 -9.95
CA ARG A 400 19.80 -2.26 -8.62
C ARG A 400 18.53 -1.44 -8.53
N LEU A 401 17.83 -1.57 -7.41
CA LEU A 401 16.71 -0.74 -7.01
C LEU A 401 16.93 -0.23 -5.58
N TYR A 402 16.38 0.95 -5.29
CA TYR A 402 16.41 1.56 -3.96
C TYR A 402 17.83 1.71 -3.37
N HIS A 403 18.81 1.94 -4.25
CA HIS A 403 20.15 2.42 -3.95
C HIS A 403 20.18 3.95 -3.84
N THR A 404 21.32 4.52 -3.49
CA THR A 404 21.53 5.97 -3.51
C THR A 404 22.48 6.36 -4.64
N ALA A 405 22.31 7.59 -5.13
CA ALA A 405 23.27 8.29 -5.97
C ALA A 405 23.51 9.66 -5.31
N THR A 406 24.74 9.93 -4.90
CA THR A 406 25.07 11.14 -4.13
C THR A 406 26.20 11.89 -4.82
N SER A 407 25.93 13.14 -5.23
CA SER A 407 26.96 14.04 -5.76
C SER A 407 27.97 14.41 -4.67
N LEU A 408 29.25 14.46 -5.04
CA LEU A 408 30.35 14.76 -4.12
C LEU A 408 30.87 16.19 -4.28
N PRO A 409 31.30 16.84 -3.18
CA PRO A 409 32.13 18.03 -3.27
C PRO A 409 33.40 17.73 -4.08
N GLY A 410 33.73 18.54 -5.09
CA GLY A 410 34.87 18.32 -5.98
C GLY A 410 34.59 17.49 -7.23
N GLY A 411 33.36 16.98 -7.39
CA GLY A 411 32.87 16.38 -8.63
C GLY A 411 32.77 14.86 -8.62
N GLY A 412 31.87 14.35 -9.45
CA GLY A 412 31.51 12.94 -9.53
C GLY A 412 30.36 12.57 -8.60
N VAL A 413 29.89 11.33 -8.75
CA VAL A 413 28.72 10.77 -8.07
C VAL A 413 29.10 9.44 -7.47
N VAL A 414 28.70 9.19 -6.22
CA VAL A 414 28.81 7.88 -5.59
C VAL A 414 27.48 7.16 -5.66
N VAL A 415 27.50 5.95 -6.21
CA VAL A 415 26.36 5.05 -6.29
C VAL A 415 26.56 3.91 -5.30
N TYR A 416 25.66 3.76 -4.32
CA TYR A 416 25.84 2.84 -3.20
C TYR A 416 24.61 1.99 -2.86
N GLY A 417 24.87 0.72 -2.57
CA GLY A 417 23.89 -0.22 -2.03
C GLY A 417 22.75 -0.57 -2.99
N GLY A 418 21.56 -0.73 -2.44
CA GLY A 418 20.36 -1.17 -3.15
C GLY A 418 20.21 -2.68 -3.16
N ARG A 419 19.36 -3.18 -4.04
CA ARG A 419 19.09 -4.62 -4.18
C ARG A 419 18.70 -5.01 -5.61
N SER A 420 18.88 -6.28 -5.94
CA SER A 420 18.33 -6.88 -7.18
C SER A 420 17.00 -7.60 -6.93
N SER A 421 16.81 -8.13 -5.71
CA SER A 421 15.59 -8.75 -5.21
C SER A 421 15.48 -8.52 -3.69
N PRO A 422 14.31 -8.72 -3.06
CA PRO A 422 14.18 -8.59 -1.59
C PRO A 422 15.18 -9.44 -0.79
N LEU A 423 15.67 -10.53 -1.39
CA LEU A 423 16.63 -11.49 -0.82
C LEU A 423 18.07 -11.28 -1.28
N ASN A 424 18.35 -10.25 -2.08
CA ASN A 424 19.69 -10.04 -2.62
C ASN A 424 20.05 -8.56 -2.58
N SER A 425 20.56 -8.15 -1.43
CA SER A 425 21.05 -6.81 -1.16
C SER A 425 22.46 -6.62 -1.73
N ILE A 426 22.71 -5.45 -2.33
CA ILE A 426 23.95 -5.15 -3.04
C ILE A 426 24.90 -4.39 -2.11
N LYS A 427 26.19 -4.76 -2.12
CA LYS A 427 27.26 -4.07 -1.39
C LYS A 427 28.06 -3.09 -2.26
N GLY A 428 27.91 -3.19 -3.58
CA GLY A 428 28.76 -2.49 -4.54
C GLY A 428 28.70 -0.97 -4.37
N LEU A 429 29.87 -0.35 -4.37
CA LEU A 429 30.10 1.08 -4.31
C LEU A 429 30.80 1.50 -5.60
N PHE A 430 30.27 2.50 -6.29
CA PHE A 430 30.77 2.93 -7.58
C PHE A 430 30.96 4.44 -7.59
N LYS A 431 32.06 4.92 -8.18
CA LYS A 431 32.24 6.32 -8.52
C LYS A 431 31.90 6.50 -9.98
N VAL A 432 30.99 7.41 -10.27
CA VAL A 432 30.63 7.82 -11.62
C VAL A 432 31.18 9.23 -11.83
N THR A 433 32.08 9.39 -12.79
CA THR A 433 32.66 10.67 -13.19
C THR A 433 32.28 10.99 -14.63
N PHE A 434 32.37 12.27 -14.96
CA PHE A 434 32.11 12.80 -16.28
C PHE A 434 33.41 13.28 -16.89
N ASP A 435 33.69 12.89 -18.14
CA ASP A 435 34.80 13.44 -18.92
C ASP A 435 34.26 14.38 -20.01
N PRO A 436 34.38 15.71 -19.84
CA PRO A 436 33.97 16.68 -20.85
C PRO A 436 34.85 16.70 -22.10
N SER A 437 36.03 16.08 -22.06
CA SER A 437 37.08 16.20 -23.09
C SER A 437 37.17 15.01 -24.04
N ALA A 438 36.32 13.99 -23.86
CA ALA A 438 36.32 12.81 -24.72
C ALA A 438 35.87 13.15 -26.16
N PRO A 439 36.61 12.73 -27.20
CA PRO A 439 36.24 13.01 -28.58
C PRO A 439 34.90 12.33 -28.95
N PRO A 440 34.05 12.99 -29.77
CA PRO A 440 32.79 12.40 -30.21
C PRO A 440 33.05 11.07 -30.93
N GLY A 441 32.37 10.02 -30.48
CA GLY A 441 32.48 8.69 -31.09
C GLY A 441 32.03 8.68 -32.55
N PRO A 442 32.52 7.72 -33.36
CA PRO A 442 32.18 7.66 -34.77
C PRO A 442 30.77 7.07 -34.94
N LEU A 443 29.74 7.90 -34.80
CA LEU A 443 28.38 7.75 -35.38
C LEU A 443 27.44 8.84 -34.77
N HIS A 444 27.18 9.89 -35.55
CA HIS A 444 26.03 10.81 -35.46
C HIS A 444 25.48 11.18 -34.06
N SER A 445 26.29 11.74 -33.16
CA SER A 445 25.76 12.40 -31.95
C SER A 445 26.55 13.68 -31.64
N GLU A 446 26.03 14.84 -32.00
CA GLU A 446 26.50 16.11 -31.44
C GLU A 446 26.25 16.11 -29.91
N GLY A 447 27.33 16.17 -29.12
CA GLY A 447 27.27 16.26 -27.65
C GLY A 447 27.33 14.92 -26.90
N ALA A 448 28.09 13.94 -27.38
CA ALA A 448 28.31 12.67 -26.69
C ALA A 448 29.04 12.88 -25.34
N VAL A 449 28.28 12.93 -24.26
CA VAL A 449 28.79 12.84 -22.88
C VAL A 449 29.36 11.44 -22.67
N LYS A 450 30.62 11.32 -22.23
CA LYS A 450 31.19 10.03 -21.79
C LYS A 450 31.18 9.97 -20.26
N LEU A 451 30.46 9.00 -19.72
CA LEU A 451 30.52 8.66 -18.30
C LEU A 451 31.60 7.61 -18.08
N CYS A 452 32.40 7.79 -17.04
CA CYS A 452 33.32 6.80 -16.53
C CYS A 452 32.76 6.29 -15.21
N ALA A 453 32.59 4.97 -15.08
CA ALA A 453 32.19 4.34 -13.83
C ALA A 453 33.35 3.45 -13.38
N GLU A 454 33.71 3.53 -12.11
CA GLU A 454 34.71 2.67 -11.49
C GLU A 454 34.17 2.10 -10.17
N GLN A 455 34.45 0.83 -9.90
CA GLN A 455 34.13 0.24 -8.61
C GLN A 455 35.14 0.74 -7.57
N ILE A 456 34.64 1.31 -6.47
CA ILE A 456 35.47 1.74 -5.36
C ILE A 456 35.65 0.57 -4.42
N VAL A 457 36.90 0.20 -4.14
CA VAL A 457 37.24 -0.74 -3.08
C VAL A 457 37.59 0.05 -1.83
N CYS A 458 36.78 -0.10 -0.79
CA CYS A 458 37.01 0.59 0.47
C CYS A 458 37.71 -0.29 1.50
N THR A 459 38.51 0.35 2.36
CA THR A 459 39.07 -0.25 3.57
C THR A 459 38.22 0.15 4.80
N GLY A 460 38.53 -0.41 5.97
CA GLY A 460 37.77 -0.17 7.21
C GLY A 460 36.61 -1.15 7.40
N ALA A 461 35.61 -0.76 8.20
CA ALA A 461 34.43 -1.56 8.49
C ALA A 461 33.21 -1.04 7.71
N PRO A 462 32.88 -1.62 6.54
CA PRO A 462 31.73 -1.18 5.76
C PRO A 462 30.41 -1.57 6.43
N PRO A 463 29.32 -0.80 6.20
CA PRO A 463 27.99 -1.20 6.60
C PRO A 463 27.57 -2.53 5.97
N ALA A 464 26.67 -3.25 6.66
CA ALA A 464 25.95 -4.37 6.06
C ALA A 464 25.22 -3.93 4.77
N PRO A 465 25.08 -4.81 3.76
CA PRO A 465 24.32 -4.54 2.55
C PRO A 465 22.96 -3.98 2.90
N ARG A 466 22.48 -2.96 2.18
CA ARG A 466 21.23 -2.29 2.52
C ARG A 466 20.59 -1.62 1.33
N TRP A 467 19.28 -1.46 1.41
CA TRP A 467 18.44 -0.77 0.42
C TRP A 467 17.37 0.06 1.14
N ARG A 468 16.77 1.04 0.43
CA ARG A 468 15.89 2.07 1.02
C ARG A 468 16.55 2.87 2.17
N HIS A 469 17.87 2.88 2.20
CA HIS A 469 18.67 3.75 3.05
C HIS A 469 18.82 5.12 2.37
N THR A 470 19.35 6.09 3.10
CA THR A 470 19.75 7.37 2.52
C THR A 470 21.26 7.54 2.59
N ALA A 471 21.77 8.41 1.72
CA ALA A 471 23.16 8.82 1.74
C ALA A 471 23.26 10.32 1.46
N ALA A 472 24.03 11.04 2.27
CA ALA A 472 24.22 12.48 2.14
C ALA A 472 25.72 12.83 2.21
N ALA A 473 26.13 13.85 1.45
CA ALA A 473 27.47 14.39 1.57
C ALA A 473 27.58 15.25 2.83
N MET A 474 28.61 15.03 3.63
CA MET A 474 28.89 15.76 4.86
C MET A 474 30.33 16.26 4.87
N ARG A 475 30.61 17.26 5.71
CA ARG A 475 31.95 17.80 5.87
C ARG A 475 32.31 17.89 7.35
N TYR A 476 33.44 17.28 7.72
CA TYR A 476 33.94 17.29 9.08
C TYR A 476 35.45 17.51 9.09
N GLN A 477 35.92 18.47 9.89
CA GLN A 477 37.34 18.85 9.99
C GLN A 477 38.03 19.06 8.62
N GLY A 478 37.30 19.68 7.68
CA GLY A 478 37.81 19.98 6.33
C GLY A 478 37.85 18.79 5.36
N LYS A 479 37.39 17.60 5.76
CA LYS A 479 37.29 16.40 4.92
C LYS A 479 35.83 16.13 4.54
N ASP A 480 35.63 15.57 3.35
CA ASP A 480 34.31 15.21 2.84
C ASP A 480 34.00 13.72 3.08
N PHE A 481 32.78 13.46 3.51
CA PHE A 481 32.28 12.15 3.89
C PHE A 481 30.97 11.85 3.19
N LEU A 482 30.77 10.59 2.79
CA LEU A 482 29.46 10.06 2.49
C LEU A 482 28.90 9.47 3.80
N PHE A 483 27.82 10.05 4.31
CA PHE A 483 27.09 9.52 5.45
C PHE A 483 25.94 8.65 4.97
N VAL A 484 25.92 7.38 5.40
CA VAL A 484 24.88 6.40 5.09
C VAL A 484 24.07 6.12 6.34
N PHE A 485 22.73 6.23 6.26
CA PHE A 485 21.86 6.04 7.41
C PHE A 485 20.65 5.13 7.12
N GLY A 486 20.36 4.27 8.09
CA GLY A 486 19.18 3.41 8.13
C GLY A 486 19.05 2.47 6.93
N GLY A 487 17.81 2.27 6.47
CA GLY A 487 17.45 1.31 5.42
C GLY A 487 17.07 -0.05 5.98
N LYS A 488 17.16 -1.08 5.14
CA LYS A 488 16.91 -2.46 5.55
C LYS A 488 17.75 -3.44 4.77
N ASN A 489 17.83 -4.68 5.25
CA ASN A 489 18.55 -5.76 4.61
C ASN A 489 17.81 -7.10 4.75
N GLU A 490 18.49 -8.22 4.48
CA GLU A 490 17.90 -9.56 4.55
C GLU A 490 17.67 -10.05 5.98
N SER A 491 18.53 -9.65 6.93
CA SER A 491 18.50 -10.11 8.32
C SER A 491 17.72 -9.19 9.26
N GLU A 492 17.61 -7.91 8.93
CA GLU A 492 16.99 -6.89 9.76
C GLU A 492 15.93 -6.12 8.96
N ALA A 493 14.71 -6.09 9.51
CA ALA A 493 13.57 -5.43 8.89
C ALA A 493 13.81 -3.92 8.73
N VAL A 494 14.47 -3.28 9.70
CA VAL A 494 14.78 -1.85 9.70
C VAL A 494 16.06 -1.54 10.51
N LEU A 495 16.99 -0.85 9.85
CA LEU A 495 18.30 -0.43 10.36
C LEU A 495 18.23 1.00 10.93
N GLY A 496 19.05 1.30 11.94
CA GLY A 496 19.15 2.62 12.58
C GLY A 496 20.58 3.07 12.85
N ASP A 497 21.54 2.41 12.19
CA ASP A 497 22.96 2.72 12.27
C ASP A 497 23.37 3.77 11.23
N GLY A 498 24.38 4.57 11.57
CA GLY A 498 24.99 5.59 10.71
C GLY A 498 26.45 5.26 10.42
N HIS A 499 26.88 5.43 9.18
CA HIS A 499 28.23 5.08 8.72
C HIS A 499 28.87 6.21 7.93
N PHE A 500 30.16 6.45 8.13
CA PHE A 500 30.91 7.50 7.46
C PHE A 500 31.97 6.90 6.55
N LEU A 501 31.86 7.16 5.25
CA LEU A 501 32.91 6.84 4.28
C LEU A 501 33.71 8.10 3.99
N CYS A 502 35.00 8.11 4.32
CA CYS A 502 35.92 9.13 3.86
C CYS A 502 36.14 8.95 2.36
N VAL A 503 35.66 9.91 1.57
CA VAL A 503 35.61 9.81 0.11
C VAL A 503 37.01 9.83 -0.49
N ASP A 504 37.89 10.70 0.00
CA ASP A 504 39.25 10.84 -0.56
C ASP A 504 40.14 9.61 -0.32
N HIS A 505 39.95 8.95 0.81
CA HIS A 505 40.79 7.81 1.23
C HIS A 505 40.12 6.45 0.96
N HIS A 506 38.87 6.46 0.46
CA HIS A 506 38.04 5.27 0.32
C HIS A 506 38.06 4.40 1.60
N HIS A 507 37.88 5.03 2.77
CA HIS A 507 37.98 4.36 4.07
C HIS A 507 36.74 4.59 4.92
N TRP A 508 36.09 3.52 5.34
CA TRP A 508 35.00 3.59 6.32
C TRP A 508 35.59 3.87 7.69
N THR A 509 35.16 4.97 8.31
CA THR A 509 35.66 5.44 9.59
C THR A 509 34.54 5.58 10.60
N GLU A 510 34.88 5.39 11.86
CA GLU A 510 34.02 5.78 12.96
C GLU A 510 34.27 7.27 13.27
N ILE A 511 33.18 8.03 13.39
CA ILE A 511 33.21 9.40 13.91
C ILE A 511 32.27 9.41 15.11
N PRO A 512 32.66 9.98 16.26
CA PRO A 512 31.77 10.07 17.42
C PRO A 512 30.44 10.74 17.07
N VAL A 513 29.34 10.09 17.43
CA VAL A 513 27.99 10.64 17.29
C VAL A 513 27.34 10.65 18.67
N GLU A 514 26.96 11.84 19.12
CA GLU A 514 26.29 12.08 20.39
C GLU A 514 24.81 12.45 20.16
N GLY A 515 24.06 12.65 21.25
CA GLY A 515 22.64 13.02 21.20
C GLY A 515 21.68 11.83 21.02
N ALA A 516 20.39 12.13 20.96
CA ALA A 516 19.34 11.13 20.81
C ALA A 516 19.20 10.75 19.33
N ALA A 517 19.74 9.58 18.96
CA ALA A 517 19.62 9.08 17.59
C ALA A 517 18.15 8.87 17.19
N PRO A 518 17.78 9.18 15.94
CA PRO A 518 16.46 8.87 15.44
C PRO A 518 16.22 7.36 15.46
N GLU A 519 14.95 6.96 15.63
CA GLU A 519 14.59 5.54 15.59
C GLU A 519 14.97 4.89 14.24
N PRO A 520 15.27 3.58 14.24
CA PRO A 520 15.53 2.80 13.02
C PRO A 520 14.44 3.01 11.97
N ARG A 521 14.85 3.34 10.75
CA ARG A 521 13.93 3.71 9.67
C ARG A 521 14.45 3.39 8.27
N HIS A 522 13.53 3.14 7.35
CA HIS A 522 13.83 3.05 5.91
C HIS A 522 12.87 3.92 5.10
N SER A 523 13.17 4.12 3.81
CA SER A 523 12.37 4.97 2.91
C SER A 523 12.17 6.40 3.43
N HIS A 524 13.10 6.89 4.24
CA HIS A 524 13.16 8.28 4.68
C HIS A 524 13.96 9.12 3.66
N SER A 525 13.99 10.43 3.83
CA SER A 525 14.92 11.30 3.10
C SER A 525 16.03 11.79 4.02
N ALA A 526 17.21 12.04 3.44
CA ALA A 526 18.29 12.74 4.11
C ALA A 526 18.94 13.73 3.13
N CYS A 527 19.20 14.95 3.60
CA CYS A 527 19.81 16.02 2.81
C CYS A 527 20.98 16.62 3.56
N SER A 528 22.04 17.00 2.84
CA SER A 528 23.15 17.77 3.40
C SER A 528 22.65 19.10 3.97
N TYR A 529 23.07 19.44 5.20
CA TYR A 529 22.69 20.69 5.84
C TYR A 529 23.76 21.15 6.84
N GLN A 530 24.31 22.35 6.63
CA GLN A 530 25.28 23.00 7.53
C GLN A 530 26.46 22.09 7.94
N GLY A 531 27.04 21.35 6.98
CA GLY A 531 28.15 20.42 7.22
C GLY A 531 27.74 19.03 7.73
N GLY A 532 26.51 18.86 8.20
CA GLY A 532 25.91 17.58 8.56
C GLY A 532 24.73 17.23 7.65
N ALA A 533 23.65 16.68 8.21
CA ALA A 533 22.45 16.34 7.45
C ALA A 533 21.16 16.56 8.25
N VAL A 534 20.06 16.72 7.51
CA VAL A 534 18.69 16.65 8.04
C VAL A 534 18.03 15.37 7.52
N VAL A 535 17.31 14.68 8.39
CA VAL A 535 16.53 13.47 8.12
C VAL A 535 15.07 13.76 8.36
N PHE A 536 14.19 13.30 7.46
CA PHE A 536 12.75 13.43 7.61
C PHE A 536 12.00 12.13 7.31
N GLY A 537 11.03 11.83 8.17
CA GLY A 537 10.06 10.75 8.00
C GLY A 537 10.65 9.35 7.84
N GLY A 538 10.00 8.52 7.03
CA GLY A 538 10.33 7.11 6.82
C GLY A 538 9.32 6.14 7.44
N LEU A 539 9.60 4.85 7.35
CA LEU A 539 8.87 3.79 8.05
C LEU A 539 9.69 3.23 9.21
N ASP A 540 9.05 3.11 10.37
CA ASP A 540 9.64 2.48 11.55
C ASP A 540 9.59 0.94 11.50
N ARG A 541 10.10 0.29 12.55
CA ARG A 541 10.10 -1.19 12.71
C ARG A 541 8.71 -1.83 12.72
N ARG A 542 7.67 -1.05 13.01
CA ARG A 542 6.28 -1.50 13.12
C ARG A 542 5.49 -1.23 11.85
N GLY A 543 6.14 -0.68 10.81
CA GLY A 543 5.49 -0.27 9.57
C GLY A 543 4.69 1.03 9.69
N VAL A 544 4.93 1.83 10.73
CA VAL A 544 4.24 3.12 10.93
C VAL A 544 5.03 4.24 10.26
N PRO A 545 4.39 5.09 9.43
CA PRO A 545 5.04 6.28 8.89
C PRO A 545 5.46 7.26 9.97
N LEU A 546 6.64 7.84 9.81
CA LEU A 546 7.23 8.85 10.70
C LEU A 546 7.09 10.25 10.08
N GLY A 547 6.96 11.27 10.92
CA GLY A 547 6.84 12.68 10.53
C GLY A 547 7.79 13.61 11.28
N ASP A 548 8.79 13.05 11.97
CA ASP A 548 9.80 13.80 12.69
C ASP A 548 10.87 14.37 11.75
N THR A 549 11.43 15.53 12.15
CA THR A 549 12.60 16.15 11.50
C THR A 549 13.76 16.11 12.49
N VAL A 550 14.86 15.49 12.09
CA VAL A 550 16.05 15.32 12.96
C VAL A 550 17.29 15.78 12.21
N VAL A 551 18.16 16.56 12.86
CA VAL A 551 19.38 17.10 12.29
C VAL A 551 20.60 16.46 12.96
N LEU A 552 21.54 16.00 12.16
CA LEU A 552 22.88 15.62 12.62
C LEU A 552 23.81 16.81 12.41
N ARG A 553 24.23 17.49 13.49
CA ARG A 553 25.08 18.67 13.42
C ARG A 553 26.55 18.33 13.68
N PRO A 554 27.50 18.93 12.95
CA PRO A 554 28.91 18.80 13.29
C PRO A 554 29.23 19.47 14.64
N THR A 555 30.10 18.85 15.42
CA THR A 555 30.64 19.37 16.70
C THR A 555 32.16 19.43 16.63
N GLU A 556 32.83 19.81 17.71
CA GLU A 556 34.30 19.76 17.76
C GLU A 556 34.86 18.33 17.74
N ARG A 557 34.08 17.36 18.24
CA ARG A 557 34.51 15.97 18.46
C ARG A 557 33.88 14.97 17.50
N GLY A 558 32.86 15.37 16.75
CA GLY A 558 32.20 14.52 15.76
C GLY A 558 30.89 15.15 15.32
N PHE A 559 29.78 14.47 15.60
CA PHE A 559 28.44 14.97 15.31
C PHE A 559 27.49 14.78 16.49
N CYS A 560 26.37 15.51 16.50
CA CYS A 560 25.33 15.38 17.51
C CYS A 560 23.93 15.40 16.86
N TRP A 561 23.09 14.43 17.22
CA TRP A 561 21.70 14.39 16.81
C TRP A 561 20.85 15.36 17.63
N GLU A 562 20.03 16.14 16.93
CA GLU A 562 19.07 17.07 17.49
C GLU A 562 17.71 16.89 16.80
N ARG A 563 16.66 16.67 17.59
CA ARG A 563 15.28 16.63 17.08
C ARG A 563 14.73 18.05 16.99
N LEU A 564 14.15 18.40 15.85
CA LEU A 564 13.45 19.67 15.68
C LEU A 564 11.97 19.50 16.06
N GLU A 565 11.49 20.36 16.95
CA GLU A 565 10.08 20.42 17.33
C GLU A 565 9.31 21.27 16.31
N VAL A 566 8.96 20.65 15.19
CA VAL A 566 8.28 21.32 14.08
C VAL A 566 6.79 21.52 14.38
N GLN A 567 6.32 22.76 14.26
CA GLN A 567 4.93 23.14 14.54
C GLN A 567 4.36 24.02 13.42
N PRO A 568 3.18 23.69 12.86
CA PRO A 568 2.43 22.44 13.08
C PRO A 568 3.24 21.20 12.62
N PRO A 569 2.97 20.01 13.16
CA PRO A 569 3.71 18.81 12.80
C PRO A 569 3.42 18.42 11.33
N PRO A 570 4.45 18.14 10.52
CA PRO A 570 4.26 17.60 9.18
C PRO A 570 3.54 16.26 9.20
N VAL A 571 2.77 15.96 8.16
CA VAL A 571 2.10 14.65 8.04
C VAL A 571 3.14 13.53 7.88
N PRO A 572 3.12 12.49 8.74
CA PRO A 572 4.02 11.36 8.64
C PRO A 572 3.98 10.66 7.30
N ARG A 573 5.14 10.43 6.67
CA ARG A 573 5.24 9.86 5.32
C ARG A 573 6.57 9.17 5.05
N TYR A 574 6.56 8.27 4.06
CA TYR A 574 7.76 7.57 3.58
C TYR A 574 7.76 7.47 2.05
N SER A 575 8.91 7.10 1.48
CA SER A 575 9.14 7.03 0.03
C SER A 575 8.85 8.35 -0.69
N HIS A 576 8.96 9.45 0.06
CA HIS A 576 9.03 10.81 -0.43
C HIS A 576 10.46 11.11 -0.88
N SER A 577 10.65 12.26 -1.52
CA SER A 577 11.97 12.83 -1.80
C SER A 577 12.07 14.20 -1.13
N ALA A 578 13.28 14.66 -0.80
CA ALA A 578 13.47 15.95 -0.15
C ALA A 578 14.75 16.65 -0.60
N HIS A 579 14.73 17.99 -0.48
CA HIS A 579 15.84 18.88 -0.81
C HIS A 579 15.94 20.01 0.21
N VAL A 580 17.15 20.50 0.45
CA VAL A 580 17.36 21.69 1.29
C VAL A 580 17.75 22.88 0.43
N THR A 581 17.02 23.98 0.58
CA THR A 581 17.32 25.25 -0.12
C THR A 581 16.93 26.43 0.76
N GLY A 582 17.79 27.46 0.82
CA GLY A 582 17.52 28.68 1.61
C GLY A 582 17.21 28.44 3.08
N GLY A 583 17.77 27.39 3.71
CA GLY A 583 17.46 27.01 5.09
C GLY A 583 16.08 26.37 5.31
N LYS A 584 15.38 26.04 4.23
CA LYS A 584 14.10 25.32 4.22
C LYS A 584 14.32 23.90 3.70
N LEU A 585 13.71 22.91 4.34
CA LEU A 585 13.58 21.54 3.86
C LEU A 585 12.29 21.43 3.05
N VAL A 586 12.40 21.04 1.79
CA VAL A 586 11.28 20.84 0.86
C VAL A 586 11.10 19.34 0.67
N VAL A 587 9.98 18.78 1.12
CA VAL A 587 9.65 17.36 1.03
C VAL A 587 8.48 17.17 0.08
N VAL A 588 8.64 16.33 -0.94
CA VAL A 588 7.63 16.09 -1.99
C VAL A 588 7.17 14.64 -2.02
N GLY A 589 5.88 14.43 -2.23
CA GLY A 589 5.30 13.11 -2.48
C GLY A 589 5.37 12.20 -1.26
N GLY A 590 5.52 10.90 -1.53
CA GLY A 590 5.55 9.80 -0.57
C GLY A 590 4.20 9.11 -0.40
N VAL A 591 4.12 8.26 0.60
CA VAL A 591 2.90 7.61 1.06
C VAL A 591 2.65 8.02 2.50
N TRP A 592 1.44 8.51 2.77
CA TRP A 592 0.87 8.64 4.11
C TRP A 592 -0.49 7.93 4.13
N LEU A 593 -0.93 7.44 5.31
CA LEU A 593 -2.00 6.43 5.39
C LEU A 593 -3.38 6.95 4.98
N HIS A 594 -3.67 8.23 5.25
CA HIS A 594 -4.98 8.85 5.01
C HIS A 594 -4.89 9.97 3.94
N SER A 595 -4.37 9.65 2.76
CA SER A 595 -4.30 10.61 1.64
C SER A 595 -5.58 10.62 0.81
N ASP A 596 -6.15 11.81 0.60
CA ASP A 596 -7.31 12.01 -0.28
C ASP A 596 -6.91 12.19 -1.76
N GLY A 597 -5.61 12.20 -2.07
CA GLY A 597 -5.10 12.47 -3.42
C GLY A 597 -3.60 12.26 -3.57
N VAL A 598 -3.01 12.95 -4.55
CA VAL A 598 -1.55 12.95 -4.78
C VAL A 598 -0.86 13.73 -3.65
N PRO A 599 0.03 13.10 -2.87
CA PRO A 599 0.79 13.77 -1.83
C PRO A 599 1.58 14.97 -2.35
N GLY A 600 1.43 16.11 -1.67
CA GLY A 600 1.93 17.41 -2.09
C GLY A 600 3.38 17.68 -1.71
N VAL A 601 3.66 18.96 -1.40
CA VAL A 601 4.96 19.44 -0.94
C VAL A 601 4.81 20.05 0.44
N VAL A 602 5.53 19.53 1.44
CA VAL A 602 5.68 20.21 2.74
C VAL A 602 7.00 20.96 2.77
N VAL A 603 6.95 22.21 3.19
CA VAL A 603 8.12 23.05 3.43
C VAL A 603 8.29 23.24 4.92
N VAL A 604 9.44 22.83 5.45
CA VAL A 604 9.83 22.98 6.85
C VAL A 604 10.96 23.99 6.95
N SER A 605 10.75 25.08 7.68
CA SER A 605 11.82 26.01 8.04
C SER A 605 12.72 25.38 9.09
N LEU A 606 14.00 25.15 8.76
CA LEU A 606 14.96 24.52 9.68
C LEU A 606 15.46 25.47 10.78
N THR A 607 15.14 26.77 10.67
CA THR A 607 15.49 27.79 11.66
C THR A 607 14.32 28.12 12.58
N THR A 608 13.12 28.29 12.03
CA THR A 608 11.93 28.65 12.81
C THR A 608 11.10 27.45 13.25
N CYS A 609 11.40 26.25 12.75
CA CYS A 609 10.65 25.01 12.99
C CYS A 609 9.16 25.13 12.63
N CYS A 610 8.83 25.95 11.63
CA CYS A 610 7.48 26.04 11.08
C CYS A 610 7.32 25.13 9.86
N SER A 611 6.13 24.55 9.66
CA SER A 611 5.82 23.80 8.44
C SER A 611 4.54 24.27 7.76
N VAL A 612 4.49 24.14 6.44
CA VAL A 612 3.30 24.41 5.60
C VAL A 612 3.25 23.38 4.47
N GLU A 613 2.07 22.78 4.25
CA GLU A 613 1.82 21.83 3.16
C GLU A 613 1.19 22.55 1.96
N PHE A 614 1.65 22.23 0.75
CA PHE A 614 1.12 22.75 -0.51
C PHE A 614 0.60 21.59 -1.36
N SER A 615 -0.59 21.76 -1.93
CA SER A 615 -1.11 20.81 -2.92
C SER A 615 -0.43 21.02 -4.28
N LEU A 616 -0.52 20.01 -5.13
CA LEU A 616 -0.04 20.08 -6.51
C LEU A 616 -1.22 20.30 -7.45
N ASP A 617 -1.12 21.27 -8.36
CA ASP A 617 -2.07 21.41 -9.47
C ASP A 617 -1.80 20.32 -10.52
N THR A 618 -2.53 19.22 -10.41
CA THR A 618 -2.41 18.05 -11.28
C THR A 618 -3.39 18.08 -12.45
N THR A 619 -4.03 19.22 -12.75
CA THR A 619 -5.06 19.29 -13.82
C THR A 619 -4.49 19.06 -15.22
N SER A 620 -3.23 19.41 -15.43
CA SER A 620 -2.57 19.43 -16.74
C SER A 620 -1.49 18.35 -16.91
N VAL A 621 -1.48 17.32 -16.06
CA VAL A 621 -0.49 16.23 -16.09
C VAL A 621 -1.14 14.89 -16.46
N PRO A 622 -0.40 13.92 -17.04
CA PRO A 622 -0.91 12.57 -17.25
C PRO A 622 -1.38 11.95 -15.94
N TRP A 623 -2.58 11.36 -15.98
CA TRP A 623 -3.18 10.66 -14.84
C TRP A 623 -3.37 9.17 -15.16
N PRO A 624 -3.27 8.27 -14.15
CA PRO A 624 -2.90 8.50 -12.74
C PRO A 624 -1.47 9.04 -12.54
N LEU A 625 -1.23 9.75 -11.42
CA LEU A 625 0.09 10.25 -11.02
C LEU A 625 0.48 9.69 -9.64
N MET A 626 1.54 8.88 -9.57
CA MET A 626 1.99 8.24 -8.33
C MET A 626 3.35 8.78 -7.88
N LEU A 627 3.36 9.64 -6.87
CA LEU A 627 4.59 10.21 -6.32
C LEU A 627 5.15 9.35 -5.18
N HIS A 628 5.39 8.08 -5.44
CA HIS A 628 6.18 7.19 -4.58
C HIS A 628 7.09 6.33 -5.46
N SER A 629 8.23 5.89 -4.89
CA SER A 629 9.29 5.20 -5.65
C SER A 629 9.82 6.00 -6.85
N PHE A 630 9.69 7.32 -6.79
CA PHE A 630 10.14 8.30 -7.78
C PHE A 630 11.43 8.98 -7.32
N CYS A 631 12.05 9.73 -8.23
CA CYS A 631 13.21 10.57 -7.97
C CYS A 631 12.82 12.05 -8.05
N SER A 632 13.52 12.91 -7.31
CA SER A 632 13.41 14.36 -7.55
C SER A 632 14.73 15.07 -7.43
N GLU A 633 14.90 16.16 -8.19
CA GLU A 633 16.08 17.02 -8.15
C GLU A 633 15.67 18.50 -8.16
N LEU A 634 16.26 19.29 -7.26
CA LEU A 634 16.13 20.73 -7.31
C LEU A 634 17.01 21.30 -8.42
N THR A 635 16.44 22.08 -9.32
CA THR A 635 17.20 22.69 -10.43
C THR A 635 17.90 23.97 -9.99
N ASP A 636 19.12 24.18 -10.49
CA ASP A 636 19.94 25.37 -10.21
C ASP A 636 19.59 26.56 -11.12
N SER A 637 18.29 26.82 -11.33
CA SER A 637 17.86 28.02 -12.05
C SER A 637 17.62 29.19 -11.08
N ALA A 638 17.70 30.41 -11.61
CA ALA A 638 17.33 31.64 -10.89
C ALA A 638 15.91 31.56 -10.28
N GLU A 639 15.06 30.69 -10.84
CA GLU A 639 13.77 30.32 -10.30
C GLU A 639 13.84 28.90 -9.72
N PRO A 640 13.43 28.68 -8.45
CA PRO A 640 13.47 27.37 -7.84
C PRO A 640 12.40 26.47 -8.45
N GLU A 641 12.84 25.48 -9.23
CA GLU A 641 11.99 24.48 -9.86
C GLU A 641 12.44 23.08 -9.43
N LEU A 642 11.48 22.24 -9.06
CA LEU A 642 11.69 20.86 -8.65
C LEU A 642 11.32 19.90 -9.78
N LEU A 643 12.27 19.08 -10.21
CA LEU A 643 12.09 18.04 -11.22
C LEU A 643 11.65 16.74 -10.55
N LEU A 644 10.53 16.15 -10.98
CA LEU A 644 10.02 14.85 -10.52
C LEU A 644 10.15 13.82 -11.65
N MET A 645 10.80 12.69 -11.41
CA MET A 645 11.12 11.69 -12.44
C MET A 645 10.73 10.28 -12.01
N GLY A 646 10.04 9.57 -12.89
CA GLY A 646 9.54 8.23 -12.60
C GLY A 646 8.47 8.22 -11.51
N GLY A 647 8.36 7.10 -10.80
CA GLY A 647 7.29 6.81 -9.87
C GLY A 647 6.24 5.87 -10.46
N GLY A 648 5.43 5.28 -9.58
CA GLY A 648 4.49 4.24 -9.92
C GLY A 648 4.53 3.07 -8.94
N GLY A 649 3.75 2.03 -9.23
CA GLY A 649 3.65 0.85 -8.39
C GLY A 649 2.89 -0.29 -9.05
N ASN A 650 2.96 -1.47 -8.45
CA ASN A 650 2.27 -2.67 -8.96
C ASN A 650 0.76 -2.66 -8.74
N CYS A 651 0.27 -1.74 -7.90
CA CYS A 651 -1.15 -1.52 -7.62
C CYS A 651 -1.87 -2.81 -7.20
N PHE A 652 -1.27 -3.53 -6.25
CA PHE A 652 -1.72 -4.83 -5.75
C PHE A 652 -1.72 -5.91 -6.86
N SER A 653 -2.84 -6.11 -7.54
CA SER A 653 -2.97 -6.97 -8.73
C SER A 653 -3.79 -6.31 -9.84
N PHE A 654 -4.10 -5.01 -9.70
CA PHE A 654 -4.96 -4.28 -10.64
C PHE A 654 -4.22 -3.94 -11.93
N GLY A 655 -2.89 -3.88 -11.86
CA GLY A 655 -1.98 -3.68 -12.98
C GLY A 655 -0.89 -2.68 -12.63
N THR A 656 0.34 -2.98 -13.04
CA THR A 656 1.46 -2.07 -12.80
C THR A 656 1.28 -0.76 -13.56
N HIS A 657 1.43 0.35 -12.83
CA HIS A 657 1.41 1.69 -13.37
C HIS A 657 2.77 2.34 -13.21
N PHE A 658 3.18 3.09 -14.23
CA PHE A 658 4.38 3.92 -14.22
C PHE A 658 3.98 5.32 -14.65
N ASN A 659 4.49 6.33 -13.94
CA ASN A 659 4.38 7.71 -14.39
C ASN A 659 5.10 7.83 -15.74
N PRO A 660 4.42 8.25 -16.80
CA PRO A 660 4.97 8.15 -18.16
C PRO A 660 5.98 9.25 -18.49
N ARG A 661 5.91 10.38 -17.77
CA ARG A 661 6.68 11.59 -18.08
C ARG A 661 7.17 12.26 -16.79
N PRO A 662 8.39 12.81 -16.78
CA PRO A 662 8.82 13.71 -15.72
C PRO A 662 7.95 14.96 -15.66
N LEU A 663 7.91 15.55 -14.47
CA LEU A 663 7.16 16.76 -14.17
C LEU A 663 8.10 17.83 -13.60
N THR A 664 7.77 19.10 -13.79
CA THR A 664 8.38 20.20 -13.03
C THR A 664 7.36 20.85 -12.12
N VAL A 665 7.79 21.24 -10.92
CA VAL A 665 6.99 21.95 -9.92
C VAL A 665 7.63 23.30 -9.63
N ASP A 666 6.85 24.37 -9.79
CA ASP A 666 7.28 25.74 -9.44
C ASP A 666 7.24 25.94 -7.92
N LEU A 667 8.41 26.13 -7.30
CA LEU A 667 8.53 26.28 -5.85
C LEU A 667 8.52 27.74 -5.39
N ARG A 668 8.47 28.74 -6.29
CA ARG A 668 8.44 30.15 -5.87
C ARG A 668 7.35 30.47 -4.84
N PRO A 669 6.10 29.99 -4.98
CA PRO A 669 5.06 30.30 -3.99
C PRO A 669 5.33 29.68 -2.62
N ALA A 670 6.11 28.60 -2.56
CA ALA A 670 6.43 27.88 -1.32
C ALA A 670 7.71 28.40 -0.65
N LEU A 671 8.61 29.01 -1.42
CA LEU A 671 9.92 29.47 -0.96
C LEU A 671 10.00 30.99 -0.76
N ALA A 672 8.98 31.74 -1.15
CA ALA A 672 8.84 33.17 -0.89
C ALA A 672 8.98 33.55 0.60
#